data_AF-A0A834BT96-F1
#
_entry.id   AF-A0A834BT96-F1
#
_cell.length_a   1.000
_cell.length_b   1.000
_cell.length_c   1.000
_cell.angle_alpha   90.00
_cell.angle_beta   90.00
_cell.angle_gamma   90.00
#
_symmetry.space_group_name_H-M   'P 1'
#
loop_
_entity.id
_entity.type
_entity.pdbx_description
1 polymer ?
#
loop_
_entity_poly.entity_id
_entity_poly.type
_entity_poly.pdbx_seq_one_letter_code
_entity_poly.pdbx_strand_id
1 'polypeptide(L)'
;MLLCDSRHAACEVGYYKPVAGDGPCGKCPQHSHSETRAAISCPCDSNYYRAADDPPAAPCSRPPSAPVSVISSVNGTSVNLEWDRPLDTGGRSDLQYSVLCLKCSREGPCEDCASSPGGGGGKAGGGASIGAAGGGVVERLGTASVKFIPRQNGLTEPWVTVLNLVAHTNYSFRIVATNAVTHLSSERSPYASVNITTNQAAPSEVLAIRQENASQNSVTLLWHEPDQPNGVILEYDIKYHEKDNEEQTYSTLKSKNTSARVSGLKPGTKYIFQIRARTSAGCGRFSQNVEIQTGKAAPLRYNTMTIIWICMALVSGLVAFLAVIICRKRQGYTLPHYPSLLHCGYSKAFQDSDEEKMHYQNGHVSFPDARFYIDPHTYEDPCQAVHEFAREIEASRIKIEKIIGSGEFGEVCYGRMRLPGKRDIPVALKTLKAGYTEKQKRDFLAEASIMAQFDHPNVIRLEGVVTHSKPAMIITEYMENGSLDSFLRRHDGQFTIIQLVGLLRGIAAGMTYLSDLGYIHRDLAARNILVNSNLVCKVSDFGLSRVLEDDPDAAYTTSVSFHIEGGKIPIRWTAPEAIAYRKFSSSSDVWSYGVVMWEVMSYGERPYWNLTNRDVIKSVEEGYRLPAPMGCPAALHTLMLDCWQKDRNERPRFCQIVTILDKLIRNPENLKSVDKLCSLNSPPLTERAIPDFSSCNSVDEWLDTIKMGRYKEHFAAGGYYTLGHVISMKQGDIQRLGVTLMGHQKKIMTSVQLMRAQVLNKSVPSVHV
;
A
#
# COMPACT_ATOMS: atom_id res chain seq x y z
N MET A 1 6.66 -94.90 1.39
CA MET A 1 5.76 -93.79 1.01
C MET A 1 5.20 -93.18 2.29
N LEU A 2 5.82 -92.12 2.79
CA LEU A 2 5.33 -91.31 3.90
C LEU A 2 5.65 -89.85 3.56
N LEU A 3 4.66 -89.15 3.02
CA LEU A 3 4.71 -87.71 2.83
C LEU A 3 4.46 -87.08 4.20
N CYS A 4 5.50 -86.55 4.86
CA CYS A 4 5.30 -85.66 5.99
C CYS A 4 4.66 -84.37 5.48
N ASP A 5 3.48 -84.06 6.03
CA ASP A 5 2.60 -83.00 5.54
C ASP A 5 3.20 -81.62 5.81
N SER A 6 3.63 -80.92 4.75
CA SER A 6 4.31 -79.63 4.82
C SER A 6 3.35 -78.45 5.01
N ARG A 7 2.35 -78.59 5.90
CA ARG A 7 1.26 -77.61 6.09
C ARG A 7 1.37 -76.70 7.32
N HIS A 8 2.36 -76.89 8.18
CA HIS A 8 2.57 -76.06 9.38
C HIS A 8 4.02 -75.54 9.49
N ALA A 9 4.37 -74.58 8.62
CA ALA A 9 5.65 -73.87 8.70
C ALA A 9 5.54 -72.62 9.61
N ALA A 10 6.47 -72.46 10.54
CA ALA A 10 6.65 -71.23 11.30
C ALA A 10 7.11 -70.08 10.40
N CYS A 11 6.63 -68.86 10.64
CA CYS A 11 7.08 -67.70 9.87
C CYS A 11 8.59 -67.47 10.01
N GLU A 12 9.24 -67.14 8.90
CA GLU A 12 10.66 -66.81 8.86
C GLU A 12 10.94 -65.41 9.44
N VAL A 13 12.21 -65.14 9.72
CA VAL A 13 12.68 -63.83 10.20
C VAL A 13 12.32 -62.74 9.18
N GLY A 14 11.79 -61.60 9.64
CA GLY A 14 11.22 -60.55 8.79
C GLY A 14 9.78 -60.80 8.31
N TYR A 15 9.15 -61.90 8.73
CA TYR A 15 7.73 -62.20 8.53
C TYR A 15 7.03 -62.39 9.88
N TYR A 16 5.71 -62.25 9.90
CA TYR A 16 4.87 -62.41 11.09
C TYR A 16 3.49 -62.98 10.78
N LYS A 17 2.79 -63.43 11.81
CA LYS A 17 1.40 -63.88 11.73
C LYS A 17 0.68 -63.70 13.09
N PRO A 18 -0.34 -62.82 13.19
CA PRO A 18 -0.94 -62.45 14.48
C PRO A 18 -1.83 -63.53 15.11
N VAL A 19 -2.27 -64.54 14.35
CA VAL A 19 -3.10 -65.65 14.83
C VAL A 19 -2.60 -66.97 14.22
N ALA A 20 -2.43 -68.00 15.04
CA ALA A 20 -2.05 -69.33 14.58
C ALA A 20 -3.15 -69.97 13.71
N GLY A 21 -2.76 -70.75 12.69
CA GLY A 21 -3.66 -71.38 11.72
C GLY A 21 -2.96 -71.64 10.39
N ASP A 22 -3.71 -71.77 9.29
CA ASP A 22 -3.17 -72.26 8.00
C ASP A 22 -2.81 -71.16 6.98
N GLY A 23 -3.19 -69.90 7.24
CA GLY A 23 -2.89 -68.78 6.32
C GLY A 23 -1.39 -68.50 6.10
N PRO A 24 -1.00 -67.83 5.01
CA PRO A 24 0.40 -67.46 4.75
C PRO A 24 0.92 -66.43 5.77
N CYS A 25 2.24 -66.40 5.98
CA CYS A 25 2.90 -65.37 6.79
C CYS A 25 2.99 -64.05 6.03
N GLY A 26 2.67 -62.94 6.70
CA GLY A 26 2.82 -61.60 6.15
C GLY A 26 4.25 -61.10 6.33
N LYS A 27 4.79 -60.34 5.37
CA LYS A 27 6.06 -59.62 5.55
C LYS A 27 5.88 -58.51 6.59
N CYS A 28 6.89 -58.24 7.41
CA CYS A 28 6.83 -57.10 8.32
C CYS A 28 6.58 -55.78 7.56
N PRO A 29 5.66 -54.92 8.06
CA PRO A 29 5.42 -53.60 7.47
C PRO A 29 6.67 -52.70 7.50
N GLN A 30 6.67 -51.63 6.70
CA GLN A 30 7.78 -50.68 6.68
C GLN A 30 8.05 -50.10 8.08
N HIS A 31 9.34 -49.89 8.37
CA HIS A 31 9.86 -49.43 9.66
C HIS A 31 9.51 -50.35 10.84
N SER A 32 9.41 -51.66 10.59
CA SER A 32 9.29 -52.70 11.61
C SER A 32 9.99 -53.98 11.17
N HIS A 33 10.44 -54.78 12.14
CA HIS A 33 11.17 -56.02 11.89
C HIS A 33 10.73 -57.13 12.86
N SER A 34 11.08 -58.37 12.55
CA SER A 34 10.99 -59.51 13.47
C SER A 34 12.31 -60.25 13.49
N GLU A 35 12.96 -60.34 14.65
CA GLU A 35 14.26 -61.02 14.82
C GLU A 35 14.14 -62.53 15.00
N THR A 36 12.94 -63.01 15.36
CA THR A 36 12.66 -64.41 15.72
C THR A 36 11.72 -65.07 14.72
N ARG A 37 11.86 -66.39 14.56
CA ARG A 37 10.89 -67.22 13.82
C ARG A 37 9.57 -67.31 14.61
N ALA A 38 8.48 -67.56 13.89
CA ALA A 38 7.11 -67.61 14.43
C ALA A 38 6.64 -66.30 15.11
N ALA A 39 7.17 -65.15 14.71
CA ALA A 39 6.76 -63.86 15.27
C ALA A 39 5.26 -63.59 15.06
N ILE A 40 4.59 -63.15 16.13
CA ILE A 40 3.15 -62.80 16.11
C ILE A 40 2.91 -61.32 15.80
N SER A 41 3.95 -60.50 15.86
CA SER A 41 3.93 -59.06 15.53
C SER A 41 5.32 -58.62 15.08
N CYS A 42 5.39 -57.46 14.40
CA CYS A 42 6.65 -56.80 14.09
C CYS A 42 6.76 -55.52 14.95
N PRO A 43 7.61 -55.49 16.00
CA PRO A 43 7.94 -54.25 16.69
C PRO A 43 8.51 -53.21 15.72
N CYS A 44 8.23 -51.93 16.00
CA CYS A 44 8.75 -50.82 15.21
C CYS A 44 10.26 -50.65 15.39
N ASP A 45 10.91 -50.14 14.36
CA ASP A 45 12.31 -49.72 14.40
C ASP A 45 12.49 -48.51 15.34
N SER A 46 13.73 -48.27 15.78
CA SER A 46 14.05 -47.13 16.65
C SER A 46 13.58 -45.80 16.03
N ASN A 47 12.95 -44.95 16.85
CA ASN A 47 12.29 -43.68 16.47
C ASN A 47 11.08 -43.80 15.51
N TYR A 48 10.55 -45.01 15.31
CA TYR A 48 9.25 -45.25 14.67
C TYR A 48 8.25 -45.89 15.64
N TYR A 49 6.97 -45.61 15.42
CA TYR A 49 5.88 -45.92 16.34
C TYR A 49 4.60 -46.25 15.59
N ARG A 50 3.65 -46.86 16.30
CA ARG A 50 2.25 -47.03 15.89
C ARG A 50 1.36 -46.25 16.86
N ALA A 51 0.36 -45.55 16.35
CA ALA A 51 -0.71 -45.02 17.17
C ALA A 51 -1.60 -46.15 17.69
N ALA A 52 -2.37 -45.91 18.76
CA ALA A 52 -3.24 -46.92 19.36
C ALA A 52 -4.30 -47.49 18.37
N ASP A 53 -4.72 -46.66 17.41
CA ASP A 53 -5.72 -47.01 16.39
C ASP A 53 -5.11 -47.62 15.11
N ASP A 54 -3.77 -47.69 14.99
CA ASP A 54 -3.11 -48.24 13.81
C ASP A 54 -3.22 -49.79 13.80
N PRO A 55 -3.69 -50.43 12.71
CA PRO A 55 -3.75 -51.89 12.65
C PRO A 55 -2.35 -52.52 12.66
N PRO A 56 -2.17 -53.77 13.12
CA PRO A 56 -0.87 -54.46 13.14
C PRO A 56 -0.16 -54.57 11.78
N ALA A 57 -0.89 -54.41 10.67
CA ALA A 57 -0.37 -54.43 9.30
C ALA A 57 0.01 -53.04 8.74
N ALA A 58 -0.29 -51.94 9.44
CA ALA A 58 0.16 -50.61 9.03
C ALA A 58 1.70 -50.51 9.05
N PRO A 59 2.34 -49.61 8.28
CA PRO A 59 3.74 -49.25 8.51
C PRO A 59 3.90 -48.52 9.86
N CYS A 60 5.07 -48.59 10.47
CA CYS A 60 5.38 -47.69 11.58
C CYS A 60 5.74 -46.30 11.05
N SER A 61 5.44 -45.27 11.85
CA SER A 61 5.50 -43.85 11.48
C SER A 61 6.26 -43.04 12.53
N ARG A 62 6.71 -41.83 12.21
CA ARG A 62 7.48 -40.96 13.13
C ARG A 62 6.82 -39.60 13.34
N PRO A 63 7.25 -38.78 14.31
CA PRO A 63 6.80 -37.38 14.42
C PRO A 63 7.15 -36.57 13.16
N PRO A 64 6.37 -35.53 12.79
CA PRO A 64 6.62 -34.72 11.61
C PRO A 64 7.76 -33.71 11.85
N SER A 65 8.31 -33.16 10.76
CA SER A 65 9.20 -32.00 10.82
C SER A 65 8.44 -30.72 11.19
N ALA A 66 9.16 -29.61 11.38
CA ALA A 66 8.53 -28.30 11.48
C ALA A 66 7.73 -27.96 10.19
N PRO A 67 6.65 -27.16 10.29
CA PRO A 67 6.06 -26.47 9.14
C PRO A 67 7.09 -25.62 8.38
N VAL A 68 6.80 -25.27 7.13
CA VAL A 68 7.66 -24.38 6.32
C VAL A 68 6.90 -23.15 5.84
N SER A 69 7.60 -22.22 5.19
CA SER A 69 7.00 -21.01 4.57
C SER A 69 6.06 -20.20 5.49
N VAL A 70 6.42 -19.99 6.77
CA VAL A 70 5.59 -19.18 7.67
C VAL A 70 5.52 -17.74 7.17
N ILE A 71 4.34 -17.32 6.71
CA ILE A 71 4.01 -15.97 6.27
C ILE A 71 3.23 -15.29 7.39
N SER A 72 3.53 -14.00 7.61
CA SER A 72 2.78 -13.18 8.56
C SER A 72 2.34 -11.86 7.94
N SER A 73 1.11 -11.44 8.23
CA SER A 73 0.57 -10.14 7.84
C SER A 73 0.07 -9.37 9.06
N VAL A 74 0.59 -8.15 9.26
CA VAL A 74 0.26 -7.29 10.40
C VAL A 74 -0.81 -6.29 9.99
N ASN A 75 -1.92 -6.26 10.73
CA ASN A 75 -2.96 -5.24 10.59
C ASN A 75 -3.25 -4.60 11.95
N GLY A 76 -2.52 -3.52 12.26
CA GLY A 76 -2.66 -2.80 13.53
C GLY A 76 -2.19 -3.64 14.71
N THR A 77 -3.15 -4.04 15.55
CA THR A 77 -3.00 -4.90 16.73
C THR A 77 -3.40 -6.37 16.46
N SER A 78 -3.53 -6.74 15.19
CA SER A 78 -3.80 -8.11 14.74
C SER A 78 -2.70 -8.63 13.81
N VAL A 79 -2.51 -9.95 13.83
CA VAL A 79 -1.55 -10.68 12.99
C VAL A 79 -2.26 -11.89 12.40
N ASN A 80 -2.24 -12.01 11.07
CA ASN A 80 -2.58 -13.26 10.39
C ASN A 80 -1.29 -14.05 10.16
N LEU A 81 -1.31 -15.33 10.53
CA LEU A 81 -0.25 -16.30 10.27
C LEU A 81 -0.77 -17.36 9.31
N GLU A 82 0.02 -17.69 8.29
CA GLU A 82 -0.22 -18.77 7.33
C GLU A 82 1.09 -19.56 7.16
N TRP A 83 1.03 -20.86 6.91
CA TRP A 83 2.22 -21.70 6.71
C TRP A 83 1.97 -22.84 5.72
N ASP A 84 3.04 -23.47 5.25
CA ASP A 84 2.99 -24.69 4.45
C ASP A 84 3.14 -25.93 5.35
N ARG A 85 2.68 -27.08 4.83
CA ARG A 85 2.84 -28.39 5.50
C ARG A 85 4.33 -28.73 5.73
N PRO A 86 4.66 -29.52 6.77
CA PRO A 86 6.00 -30.04 6.98
C PRO A 86 6.58 -30.74 5.74
N LEU A 87 7.89 -30.59 5.52
CA LEU A 87 8.61 -31.30 4.45
C LEU A 87 8.61 -32.82 4.65
N ASP A 88 8.62 -33.26 5.92
CA ASP A 88 8.38 -34.65 6.31
C ASP A 88 7.20 -34.73 7.27
N THR A 89 6.16 -35.47 6.90
CA THR A 89 4.98 -35.69 7.74
C THR A 89 5.13 -36.90 8.68
N GLY A 90 6.27 -37.58 8.63
CA GLY A 90 6.56 -38.80 9.36
C GLY A 90 5.81 -40.03 8.83
N GLY A 91 5.29 -39.96 7.60
CA GLY A 91 4.52 -41.02 6.95
C GLY A 91 3.02 -41.01 7.25
N ARG A 92 2.49 -39.96 7.92
CA ARG A 92 1.06 -39.83 8.23
C ARG A 92 0.42 -38.59 7.58
N SER A 93 -0.90 -38.57 7.52
CA SER A 93 -1.73 -37.45 7.03
C SER A 93 -2.57 -36.77 8.12
N ASP A 94 -2.61 -37.34 9.34
CA ASP A 94 -3.35 -36.86 10.51
C ASP A 94 -2.62 -35.71 11.24
N LEU A 95 -2.14 -34.74 10.45
CA LEU A 95 -1.41 -33.58 10.95
C LEU A 95 -2.33 -32.60 11.66
N GLN A 96 -1.87 -32.12 12.82
CA GLN A 96 -2.42 -30.99 13.54
C GLN A 96 -1.32 -29.96 13.82
N TYR A 97 -1.70 -28.69 13.98
CA TYR A 97 -0.77 -27.62 14.35
C TYR A 97 -1.14 -26.98 15.69
N SER A 98 -0.11 -26.53 16.40
CA SER A 98 -0.25 -25.72 17.61
C SER A 98 0.64 -24.47 17.51
N VAL A 99 0.11 -23.33 17.94
CA VAL A 99 0.76 -22.01 17.85
C VAL A 99 0.95 -21.42 19.25
N LEU A 100 2.21 -21.09 19.57
CA LEU A 100 2.60 -20.40 20.80
C LEU A 100 2.92 -18.94 20.48
N CYS A 101 2.42 -18.00 21.30
CA CYS A 101 2.74 -16.58 21.21
C CYS A 101 3.66 -16.18 22.36
N LEU A 102 4.75 -15.50 22.04
CA LEU A 102 5.69 -14.94 23.00
C LEU A 102 5.79 -13.43 22.79
N LYS A 103 5.65 -12.64 23.84
CA LYS A 103 5.83 -11.18 23.84
C LYS A 103 7.29 -10.87 24.21
N CYS A 104 8.02 -10.19 23.33
CA CYS A 104 9.45 -9.93 23.50
C CYS A 104 9.72 -8.44 23.80
N SER A 105 10.34 -8.16 24.94
CA SER A 105 10.86 -6.82 25.27
C SER A 105 12.22 -6.58 24.61
N ARG A 106 12.59 -5.32 24.32
CA ARG A 106 13.85 -4.99 23.63
C ARG A 106 15.12 -5.42 24.38
N GLU A 107 15.05 -5.54 25.71
CA GLU A 107 16.19 -5.82 26.59
C GLU A 107 15.92 -7.00 27.56
N GLY A 108 14.88 -7.80 27.32
CA GLY A 108 14.44 -8.87 28.24
C GLY A 108 14.04 -10.17 27.55
N PRO A 109 13.91 -11.27 28.32
CA PRO A 109 13.43 -12.55 27.78
C PRO A 109 11.99 -12.40 27.25
N CYS A 110 11.62 -13.21 26.25
CA CYS A 110 10.25 -13.25 25.77
C CYS A 110 9.36 -14.03 26.73
N GLU A 111 8.25 -13.43 27.15
CA GLU A 111 7.25 -14.03 28.06
C GLU A 111 6.08 -14.62 27.26
N ASP A 112 5.33 -15.56 27.83
CA ASP A 112 4.12 -16.08 27.18
C ASP A 112 3.05 -14.98 27.09
N CYS A 113 2.40 -14.86 25.94
CA CYS A 113 1.28 -13.94 25.75
C CYS A 113 0.11 -14.21 26.71
N ALA A 114 0.00 -15.42 27.26
CA ALA A 114 -0.94 -15.79 28.30
C ALA A 114 -0.51 -15.43 29.74
N SER A 115 0.75 -15.02 29.98
CA SER A 115 1.31 -14.82 31.32
C SER A 115 1.58 -13.36 31.71
N SER A 116 0.91 -12.38 31.10
CA SER A 116 1.04 -10.97 31.53
C SER A 116 0.48 -10.77 32.96
N PRO A 117 1.19 -10.03 33.84
CA PRO A 117 1.01 -10.16 35.29
C PRO A 117 -0.15 -9.33 35.84
N GLY A 118 -1.08 -10.01 36.53
CA GLY A 118 -2.28 -9.41 37.12
C GLY A 118 -2.85 -10.19 38.30
N GLY A 119 -2.01 -10.68 39.21
CA GLY A 119 -2.44 -11.40 40.42
C GLY A 119 -1.31 -12.23 41.03
N GLY A 120 -0.78 -11.80 42.17
CA GLY A 120 0.30 -12.50 42.85
C GLY A 120 -0.20 -13.51 43.90
N GLY A 121 0.35 -14.72 43.87
CA GLY A 121 0.51 -15.59 45.05
C GLY A 121 -0.62 -16.59 45.35
N GLY A 122 -0.22 -17.85 45.65
CA GLY A 122 -1.09 -18.82 46.34
C GLY A 122 -0.96 -20.27 45.84
N LYS A 123 -0.16 -21.09 46.52
CA LYS A 123 -0.22 -22.56 46.38
C LYS A 123 -1.30 -23.16 47.28
N ALA A 124 -1.96 -24.20 46.78
CA ALA A 124 -2.53 -25.35 47.49
C ALA A 124 -3.76 -25.14 48.43
N GLY A 125 -4.55 -26.22 48.55
CA GLY A 125 -5.57 -26.40 49.60
C GLY A 125 -7.00 -26.39 49.07
N GLY A 126 -7.71 -27.52 49.19
CA GLY A 126 -9.16 -27.58 49.00
C GLY A 126 -9.93 -27.25 50.29
N GLY A 127 -11.21 -26.89 50.17
CA GLY A 127 -12.08 -26.58 51.29
C GLY A 127 -13.40 -25.98 50.83
N ALA A 128 -14.48 -26.16 51.59
CA ALA A 128 -15.85 -25.88 51.16
C ALA A 128 -16.43 -24.55 51.68
N SER A 129 -17.61 -24.24 51.13
CA SER A 129 -18.74 -23.49 51.72
C SER A 129 -18.73 -21.96 51.87
N ILE A 130 -19.72 -21.36 51.16
CA ILE A 130 -20.71 -20.35 51.60
C ILE A 130 -20.23 -19.05 52.28
N GLY A 131 -20.54 -17.91 51.65
CA GLY A 131 -20.59 -16.60 52.30
C GLY A 131 -20.97 -15.48 51.33
N ALA A 132 -22.16 -14.89 51.47
CA ALA A 132 -22.61 -13.78 50.62
C ALA A 132 -22.35 -12.42 51.29
N ALA A 133 -21.75 -11.48 50.56
CA ALA A 133 -21.80 -10.04 50.84
C ALA A 133 -21.57 -9.25 49.55
N GLY A 134 -22.37 -8.21 49.32
CA GLY A 134 -22.29 -7.39 48.11
C GLY A 134 -21.20 -6.31 48.16
N GLY A 135 -20.71 -5.93 46.99
CA GLY A 135 -19.75 -4.83 46.83
C GLY A 135 -19.35 -4.70 45.36
N GLY A 136 -20.05 -3.85 44.61
CA GLY A 136 -19.75 -3.61 43.20
C GLY A 136 -18.41 -2.90 43.04
N VAL A 137 -17.36 -3.65 42.73
CA VAL A 137 -16.06 -3.08 42.34
C VAL A 137 -16.14 -2.68 40.88
N VAL A 138 -15.92 -1.39 40.61
CA VAL A 138 -15.77 -0.86 39.25
C VAL A 138 -14.59 -1.56 38.59
N GLU A 139 -14.84 -2.32 37.51
CA GLU A 139 -13.77 -2.91 36.71
C GLU A 139 -12.85 -1.80 36.18
N ARG A 140 -11.58 -1.84 36.59
CA ARG A 140 -10.51 -1.12 35.88
C ARG A 140 -10.47 -1.68 34.46
N LEU A 141 -10.44 -0.80 33.47
CA LEU A 141 -10.46 -1.15 32.04
C LEU A 141 -9.22 -1.99 31.67
N GLY A 142 -9.34 -3.32 31.80
CA GLY A 142 -8.24 -4.25 31.62
C GLY A 142 -7.80 -4.36 30.17
N THR A 143 -6.50 -4.51 29.95
CA THR A 143 -5.94 -4.84 28.64
C THR A 143 -6.55 -6.15 28.13
N ALA A 144 -7.23 -6.11 26.97
CA ALA A 144 -7.85 -7.28 26.39
C ALA A 144 -6.83 -8.41 26.16
N SER A 145 -7.16 -9.63 26.57
CA SER A 145 -6.28 -10.79 26.42
C SER A 145 -6.08 -11.18 24.95
N VAL A 146 -4.88 -11.67 24.63
CA VAL A 146 -4.53 -12.14 23.27
C VAL A 146 -5.47 -13.29 22.88
N LYS A 147 -6.07 -13.19 21.69
CA LYS A 147 -7.11 -14.12 21.23
C LYS A 147 -6.75 -14.72 19.87
N PHE A 148 -6.86 -16.03 19.76
CA PHE A 148 -6.62 -16.78 18.52
C PHE A 148 -7.94 -17.18 17.88
N ILE A 149 -8.05 -17.03 16.55
CA ILE A 149 -9.18 -17.45 15.73
C ILE A 149 -8.63 -18.12 14.46
N PRO A 150 -8.83 -19.43 14.23
CA PRO A 150 -9.30 -20.47 15.17
C PRO A 150 -8.43 -20.63 16.44
N ARG A 151 -8.85 -21.50 17.38
CA ARG A 151 -8.11 -21.75 18.64
C ARG A 151 -6.69 -22.25 18.36
N GLN A 152 -5.72 -21.80 19.15
CA GLN A 152 -4.29 -21.97 18.87
C GLN A 152 -3.74 -23.41 18.84
N ASN A 153 -4.52 -24.42 19.27
CA ASN A 153 -4.10 -25.83 19.36
C ASN A 153 -5.08 -26.72 18.59
N GLY A 154 -4.57 -27.79 17.96
CA GLY A 154 -5.40 -28.77 17.24
C GLY A 154 -5.90 -28.26 15.89
N LEU A 155 -5.15 -27.34 15.26
CA LEU A 155 -5.48 -26.75 13.96
C LEU A 155 -5.25 -27.78 12.85
N THR A 156 -6.26 -28.03 12.00
CA THR A 156 -6.10 -28.84 10.78
C THR A 156 -5.67 -28.00 9.58
N GLU A 157 -6.18 -26.77 9.51
CA GLU A 157 -5.83 -25.79 8.49
C GLU A 157 -4.56 -25.02 8.90
N PRO A 158 -3.67 -24.68 7.95
CA PRO A 158 -2.37 -24.10 8.27
C PRO A 158 -2.42 -22.56 8.36
N TRP A 159 -3.39 -22.04 9.11
CA TRP A 159 -3.53 -20.59 9.34
C TRP A 159 -4.14 -20.28 10.71
N VAL A 160 -3.81 -19.10 11.26
CA VAL A 160 -4.49 -18.53 12.44
C VAL A 160 -4.43 -17.01 12.44
N THR A 161 -5.51 -16.36 12.86
CA THR A 161 -5.54 -14.93 13.17
C THR A 161 -5.37 -14.71 14.67
N VAL A 162 -4.41 -13.85 15.05
CA VAL A 162 -4.13 -13.44 16.43
C VAL A 162 -4.56 -12.00 16.62
N LEU A 163 -5.37 -11.75 17.65
CA LEU A 163 -5.99 -10.46 17.97
C LEU A 163 -5.55 -9.96 19.36
N ASN A 164 -5.79 -8.67 19.61
CA ASN A 164 -5.51 -7.99 20.88
C ASN A 164 -4.01 -7.93 21.26
N LEU A 165 -3.13 -7.84 20.26
CA LEU A 165 -1.71 -7.59 20.48
C LEU A 165 -1.47 -6.12 20.86
N VAL A 166 -0.46 -5.84 21.67
CA VAL A 166 -0.08 -4.45 22.01
C VAL A 166 0.56 -3.79 20.79
N ALA A 167 0.30 -2.49 20.56
CA ALA A 167 0.89 -1.72 19.46
C ALA A 167 2.40 -1.52 19.65
N HIS A 168 3.14 -1.33 18.55
CA HIS A 168 4.60 -1.16 18.51
C HIS A 168 5.40 -2.16 19.38
N THR A 169 4.94 -3.40 19.47
CA THR A 169 5.49 -4.43 20.35
C THR A 169 6.01 -5.60 19.51
N ASN A 170 7.15 -6.18 19.91
CA ASN A 170 7.71 -7.35 19.27
C ASN A 170 7.07 -8.62 19.83
N TYR A 171 6.61 -9.49 18.94
CA TYR A 171 6.09 -10.81 19.24
C TYR A 171 6.86 -11.88 18.45
N SER A 172 7.03 -13.05 19.04
CA SER A 172 7.56 -14.23 18.39
C SER A 172 6.50 -15.32 18.43
N PHE A 173 6.08 -15.80 17.26
CA PHE A 173 5.14 -16.91 17.15
C PHE A 173 5.90 -18.18 16.79
N ARG A 174 5.61 -19.28 17.49
CA ARG A 174 6.17 -20.61 17.18
C ARG A 174 5.05 -21.55 16.77
N ILE A 175 5.22 -22.22 15.64
CA ILE A 175 4.25 -23.18 15.08
C ILE A 175 4.88 -24.57 15.11
N VAL A 176 4.22 -25.50 15.79
CA VAL A 176 4.59 -26.92 15.88
C VAL A 176 3.59 -27.72 15.06
N ALA A 177 4.08 -28.70 14.29
CA ALA A 177 3.25 -29.75 13.70
C ALA A 177 3.29 -31.00 14.59
N THR A 178 2.16 -31.68 14.73
CA THR A 178 2.02 -32.94 15.47
C THR A 178 1.20 -33.93 14.64
N ASN A 179 1.35 -35.22 14.93
CA ASN A 179 0.56 -36.32 14.39
C ASN A 179 0.26 -37.34 15.51
N ALA A 180 -0.52 -38.39 15.23
CA ALA A 180 -0.95 -39.33 16.26
C ALA A 180 0.19 -40.05 17.01
N VAL A 181 1.40 -40.16 16.43
CA VAL A 181 2.57 -40.77 17.09
C VAL A 181 3.50 -39.77 17.79
N THR A 182 3.26 -38.46 17.66
CA THR A 182 4.18 -37.43 18.19
C THR A 182 4.34 -37.51 19.71
N HIS A 183 3.29 -37.93 20.43
CA HIS A 183 3.31 -38.07 21.89
C HIS A 183 4.08 -39.31 22.41
N LEU A 184 4.48 -40.22 21.51
CA LEU A 184 5.24 -41.44 21.83
C LEU A 184 6.76 -41.22 21.75
N SER A 185 7.19 -40.10 21.14
CA SER A 185 8.60 -39.71 21.09
C SER A 185 9.01 -38.94 22.35
N SER A 186 10.23 -39.18 22.82
CA SER A 186 10.88 -38.41 23.88
C SER A 186 11.63 -37.17 23.38
N GLU A 187 11.72 -36.97 22.06
CA GLU A 187 12.38 -35.82 21.45
C GLU A 187 11.48 -34.58 21.45
N ARG A 188 12.09 -33.39 21.51
CA ARG A 188 11.34 -32.12 21.45
C ARG A 188 10.89 -31.86 20.01
N SER A 189 9.59 -31.70 19.81
CA SER A 189 9.00 -31.41 18.50
C SER A 189 9.64 -30.16 17.87
N PRO A 190 10.09 -30.23 16.59
CA PRO A 190 10.64 -29.09 15.88
C PRO A 190 9.54 -28.04 15.62
N TYR A 191 9.91 -26.77 15.60
CA TYR A 191 9.00 -25.65 15.38
C TYR A 191 9.53 -24.70 14.32
N ALA A 192 8.63 -24.11 13.56
CA ALA A 192 8.92 -22.91 12.77
C ALA A 192 8.64 -21.68 13.64
N SER A 193 9.35 -20.57 13.41
CA SER A 193 9.08 -19.32 14.13
C SER A 193 9.11 -18.09 13.23
N VAL A 194 8.33 -17.08 13.62
CA VAL A 194 8.29 -15.77 12.96
C VAL A 194 8.28 -14.67 14.02
N ASN A 195 9.15 -13.67 13.83
CA ASN A 195 9.26 -12.50 14.69
C ASN A 195 8.60 -11.31 14.01
N ILE A 196 7.73 -10.61 14.72
CA ILE A 196 6.80 -9.62 14.18
C ILE A 196 6.78 -8.40 15.11
N THR A 197 6.89 -7.20 14.54
CA THR A 197 6.59 -5.95 15.25
C THR A 197 5.19 -5.49 14.83
N THR A 198 4.30 -5.29 15.78
CA THR A 198 2.97 -4.70 15.51
C THR A 198 3.10 -3.24 15.09
N ASN A 199 2.10 -2.75 14.35
CA ASN A 199 2.12 -1.36 13.86
C ASN A 199 2.08 -0.37 15.04
N GLN A 200 2.57 0.85 14.81
CA GLN A 200 2.32 1.95 15.77
C GLN A 200 0.83 2.29 15.79
N ALA A 201 0.36 2.82 16.93
CA ALA A 201 -0.97 3.38 17.09
C ALA A 201 -0.88 4.75 17.80
N ALA A 202 -2.01 5.43 17.94
CA ALA A 202 -2.08 6.67 18.71
C ALA A 202 -1.72 6.42 20.20
N PRO A 203 -0.94 7.30 20.85
CA PRO A 203 -0.65 7.21 22.28
C PRO A 203 -1.90 7.29 23.17
N SER A 204 -1.79 6.82 24.41
CA SER A 204 -2.74 7.16 25.48
C SER A 204 -2.74 8.66 25.80
N GLU A 205 -3.69 9.10 26.62
CA GLU A 205 -3.70 10.47 27.13
C GLU A 205 -2.51 10.73 28.08
N VAL A 206 -2.10 12.01 28.18
CA VAL A 206 -1.09 12.46 29.13
C VAL A 206 -1.79 12.79 30.45
N LEU A 207 -1.50 12.03 31.51
CA LEU A 207 -2.20 12.17 32.80
C LEU A 207 -1.55 13.17 33.77
N ALA A 208 -0.22 13.26 33.78
CA ALA A 208 0.54 13.95 34.83
C ALA A 208 1.15 15.28 34.35
N ILE A 209 0.32 16.30 34.14
CA ILE A 209 0.77 17.66 33.75
C ILE A 209 0.94 18.53 35.01
N ARG A 210 2.06 19.26 35.07
CA ARG A 210 2.44 20.14 36.18
C ARG A 210 2.83 21.53 35.65
N GLN A 211 2.52 22.56 36.43
CA GLN A 211 3.07 23.89 36.25
C GLN A 211 4.44 23.97 36.93
N GLU A 212 5.46 24.40 36.21
CA GLU A 212 6.80 24.66 36.77
C GLU A 212 6.96 26.13 37.17
N ASN A 213 6.60 27.06 36.28
CA ASN A 213 6.65 28.49 36.54
C ASN A 213 5.54 29.25 35.79
N ALA A 214 5.18 30.43 36.30
CA ALA A 214 4.32 31.39 35.61
C ALA A 214 4.85 32.82 35.83
N SER A 215 5.06 33.55 34.73
CA SER A 215 5.36 34.98 34.73
C SER A 215 4.10 35.80 34.44
N GLN A 216 4.25 37.11 34.28
CA GLN A 216 3.17 37.99 33.83
C GLN A 216 2.71 37.73 32.39
N ASN A 217 3.50 37.00 31.58
CA ASN A 217 3.24 36.81 30.14
C ASN A 217 3.59 35.42 29.59
N SER A 218 3.92 34.46 30.45
CA SER A 218 4.30 33.11 30.06
C SER A 218 4.06 32.09 31.16
N VAL A 219 3.85 30.83 30.78
CA VAL A 219 3.69 29.68 31.68
C VAL A 219 4.58 28.55 31.16
N THR A 220 5.33 27.90 32.05
CA THR A 220 6.09 26.69 31.71
C THR A 220 5.41 25.45 32.29
N LEU A 221 5.12 24.50 31.42
CA LEU A 221 4.48 23.22 31.70
C LEU A 221 5.53 22.11 31.63
N LEU A 222 5.36 21.11 32.49
CA LEU A 222 6.17 19.89 32.52
C LEU A 222 5.24 18.68 32.72
N TRP A 223 5.49 17.59 32.00
CA TRP A 223 4.68 16.37 32.07
C TRP A 223 5.55 15.11 31.96
N HIS A 224 4.90 13.94 31.99
CA HIS A 224 5.52 12.64 31.70
C HIS A 224 4.99 12.09 30.38
N GLU A 225 5.74 11.16 29.78
CA GLU A 225 5.28 10.45 28.59
C GLU A 225 4.00 9.65 28.90
N PRO A 226 3.13 9.37 27.91
CA PRO A 226 1.93 8.58 28.14
C PRO A 226 2.27 7.14 28.55
N ASP A 227 1.55 6.57 29.52
CA ASP A 227 1.75 5.20 30.03
C ASP A 227 1.72 4.13 28.92
N GLN A 228 0.97 4.37 27.84
CA GLN A 228 0.97 3.56 26.62
C GLN A 228 1.37 4.44 25.43
N PRO A 229 2.68 4.55 25.11
CA PRO A 229 3.14 5.42 24.02
C PRO A 229 2.75 4.86 22.64
N ASN A 230 2.49 3.55 22.52
CA ASN A 230 2.00 2.86 21.32
C ASN A 230 2.84 3.06 20.04
N GLY A 231 4.07 3.55 20.18
CA GLY A 231 4.93 3.97 19.09
C GLY A 231 6.09 4.81 19.60
N VAL A 232 6.83 5.42 18.68
CA VAL A 232 7.83 6.43 19.03
C VAL A 232 7.12 7.79 19.13
N ILE A 233 7.19 8.45 20.27
CA ILE A 233 6.65 9.80 20.42
C ILE A 233 7.49 10.77 19.60
N LEU A 234 6.84 11.48 18.67
CA LEU A 234 7.48 12.42 17.75
C LEU A 234 7.39 13.87 18.25
N GLU A 235 6.24 14.22 18.83
CA GLU A 235 5.94 15.56 19.35
C GLU A 235 4.72 15.50 20.30
N TYR A 236 4.60 16.55 21.11
CA TYR A 236 3.46 16.86 21.96
C TYR A 236 2.76 18.11 21.43
N ASP A 237 1.45 18.05 21.23
CA ASP A 237 0.60 19.22 20.93
C ASP A 237 0.03 19.76 22.25
N ILE A 238 0.33 21.02 22.58
CA ILE A 238 -0.21 21.77 23.72
C ILE A 238 -1.29 22.71 23.20
N LYS A 239 -2.55 22.44 23.51
CA LYS A 239 -3.70 23.32 23.23
C LYS A 239 -3.95 24.22 24.44
N TYR A 240 -4.19 25.52 24.22
CA TYR A 240 -4.53 26.45 25.29
C TYR A 240 -5.51 27.54 24.86
N HIS A 241 -6.34 28.01 25.80
CA HIS A 241 -7.32 29.08 25.58
C HIS A 241 -7.59 29.83 26.88
N GLU A 242 -8.15 31.05 26.78
CA GLU A 242 -8.62 31.82 27.93
C GLU A 242 -9.89 31.19 28.49
N LYS A 243 -9.96 31.01 29.82
CA LYS A 243 -11.07 30.28 30.47
C LYS A 243 -12.43 30.92 30.20
N ASP A 244 -12.48 32.25 30.08
CA ASP A 244 -13.72 33.00 29.89
C ASP A 244 -14.12 33.14 28.41
N ASN A 245 -13.47 32.42 27.49
CA ASN A 245 -13.67 32.50 26.04
C ASN A 245 -13.65 31.10 25.37
N GLU A 246 -14.49 30.19 25.86
CA GLU A 246 -14.47 28.76 25.52
C GLU A 246 -14.87 28.46 24.04
N GLU A 247 -15.57 29.37 23.35
CA GLU A 247 -16.29 29.02 22.11
C GLU A 247 -15.64 29.44 20.76
N GLN A 248 -14.65 30.33 20.71
CA GLN A 248 -14.22 30.91 19.40
C GLN A 248 -12.73 30.91 19.05
N THR A 249 -11.77 30.71 19.96
CA THR A 249 -10.35 30.62 19.56
C THR A 249 -9.47 29.89 20.58
N TYR A 250 -8.88 28.77 20.17
CA TYR A 250 -7.80 28.12 20.91
C TYR A 250 -6.47 28.26 20.15
N SER A 251 -5.39 28.40 20.91
CA SER A 251 -4.01 28.44 20.42
C SER A 251 -3.34 27.08 20.61
N THR A 252 -2.36 26.78 19.76
CA THR A 252 -1.58 25.52 19.85
C THR A 252 -0.09 25.79 19.79
N LEU A 253 0.66 25.19 20.72
CA LEU A 253 2.12 25.11 20.71
C LEU A 253 2.55 23.66 20.55
N LYS A 254 3.71 23.41 19.95
CA LYS A 254 4.30 22.08 19.82
C LYS A 254 5.61 21.99 20.61
N SER A 255 5.87 20.84 21.23
CA SER A 255 7.18 20.53 21.83
C SER A 255 7.62 19.12 21.47
N LYS A 256 8.94 18.91 21.34
CA LYS A 256 9.53 17.57 21.21
C LYS A 256 9.87 16.94 22.56
N ASN A 257 9.95 17.76 23.61
CA ASN A 257 10.31 17.33 24.96
C ASN A 257 9.04 17.27 25.82
N THR A 258 9.12 16.62 26.98
CA THR A 258 8.03 16.62 27.99
C THR A 258 7.92 17.92 28.79
N SER A 259 8.35 19.04 28.21
CA SER A 259 8.20 20.38 28.76
C SER A 259 7.98 21.40 27.64
N ALA A 260 7.28 22.50 27.95
CA ALA A 260 7.07 23.62 27.04
C ALA A 260 6.81 24.92 27.78
N ARG A 261 7.37 26.02 27.27
CA ARG A 261 7.07 27.37 27.73
C ARG A 261 6.14 28.06 26.73
N VAL A 262 4.91 28.31 27.15
CA VAL A 262 3.92 29.10 26.41
C VAL A 262 4.14 30.58 26.76
N SER A 263 4.29 31.45 25.76
CA SER A 263 4.56 32.89 25.92
C SER A 263 3.57 33.75 25.14
N GLY A 264 3.53 35.05 25.44
CA GLY A 264 2.56 35.98 24.85
C GLY A 264 1.18 35.94 25.51
N LEU A 265 1.07 35.39 26.73
CA LEU A 265 -0.17 35.32 27.48
C LEU A 265 -0.51 36.67 28.12
N LYS A 266 -1.81 36.97 28.30
CA LYS A 266 -2.27 38.19 28.99
C LYS A 266 -1.93 38.13 30.49
N PRO A 267 -1.49 39.23 31.13
CA PRO A 267 -1.24 39.27 32.58
C PRO A 267 -2.50 39.16 33.43
N GLY A 268 -2.45 38.38 34.52
CA GLY A 268 -3.56 38.16 35.45
C GLY A 268 -4.69 37.26 34.94
N THR A 269 -4.62 36.75 33.71
CA THR A 269 -5.66 35.98 33.03
C THR A 269 -5.54 34.48 33.31
N LYS A 270 -6.68 33.79 33.39
CA LYS A 270 -6.78 32.34 33.55
C LYS A 270 -6.81 31.63 32.20
N TYR A 271 -5.96 30.63 32.04
CA TYR A 271 -5.86 29.82 30.84
C TYR A 271 -6.10 28.33 31.18
N ILE A 272 -6.77 27.63 30.27
CA ILE A 272 -6.93 26.18 30.31
C ILE A 272 -5.93 25.57 29.31
N PHE A 273 -5.12 24.62 29.78
CA PHE A 273 -4.15 23.87 29.00
C PHE A 273 -4.56 22.40 28.86
N GLN A 274 -4.33 21.82 27.67
CA GLN A 274 -4.49 20.40 27.38
C GLN A 274 -3.30 19.91 26.55
N ILE A 275 -2.79 18.72 26.81
CA ILE A 275 -1.62 18.15 26.11
C ILE A 275 -1.98 16.78 25.54
N ARG A 276 -1.52 16.48 24.31
CA ARG A 276 -1.55 15.13 23.72
C ARG A 276 -0.20 14.80 23.11
N ALA A 277 0.16 13.52 23.11
CA ALA A 277 1.33 13.01 22.39
C ALA A 277 0.96 12.55 20.97
N ARG A 278 1.96 12.46 20.08
CA ARG A 278 1.79 12.02 18.68
C ARG A 278 2.84 10.99 18.29
N THR A 279 2.41 9.93 17.62
CA THR A 279 3.27 8.93 16.93
C THR A 279 3.15 9.07 15.41
N SER A 280 3.87 8.26 14.64
CA SER A 280 3.71 8.21 13.18
C SER A 280 2.32 7.73 12.74
N ALA A 281 1.57 7.05 13.62
CA ALA A 281 0.25 6.52 13.34
C ALA A 281 -0.91 7.46 13.73
N GLY A 282 -0.66 8.53 14.50
CA GLY A 282 -1.70 9.50 14.85
C GLY A 282 -1.45 10.26 16.15
N CYS A 283 -2.43 11.09 16.51
CA CYS A 283 -2.45 11.83 17.77
C CYS A 283 -3.24 11.06 18.85
N GLY A 284 -2.71 11.03 20.07
CA GLY A 284 -3.45 10.56 21.24
C GLY A 284 -4.59 11.50 21.63
N ARG A 285 -5.36 11.11 22.65
CA ARG A 285 -6.38 12.00 23.24
C ARG A 285 -5.70 13.15 23.99
N PHE A 286 -6.36 14.31 24.00
CA PHE A 286 -5.97 15.40 24.89
C PHE A 286 -6.19 15.00 26.35
N SER A 287 -5.26 15.42 27.20
CA SER A 287 -5.36 15.34 28.65
C SER A 287 -6.62 16.01 29.19
N GLN A 288 -6.89 15.73 30.46
CA GLN A 288 -7.76 16.56 31.29
C GLN A 288 -7.29 18.04 31.29
N ASN A 289 -8.24 18.93 31.56
CA ASN A 289 -8.05 20.37 31.56
C ASN A 289 -7.20 20.82 32.75
N VAL A 290 -6.15 21.60 32.50
CA VAL A 290 -5.28 22.19 33.54
C VAL A 290 -5.46 23.70 33.57
N GLU A 291 -6.03 24.25 34.65
CA GLU A 291 -6.23 25.68 34.83
C GLU A 291 -5.00 26.34 35.48
N ILE A 292 -4.42 27.35 34.82
CA ILE A 292 -3.29 28.14 35.32
C ILE A 292 -3.56 29.64 35.12
N GLN A 293 -3.21 30.45 36.12
CA GLN A 293 -3.32 31.90 36.05
C GLN A 293 -1.93 32.55 35.88
N THR A 294 -1.82 33.52 34.98
CA THR A 294 -0.59 34.31 34.79
C THR A 294 -0.41 35.36 35.90
N GLY A 295 0.83 35.79 36.12
CA GLY A 295 1.14 36.86 37.07
C GLY A 295 0.46 38.18 36.70
N LYS A 296 0.08 38.98 37.70
CA LYS A 296 -0.49 40.32 37.48
C LYS A 296 0.59 41.27 36.96
N ALA A 297 0.23 42.15 36.02
CA ALA A 297 1.13 43.19 35.54
C ALA A 297 1.59 44.10 36.68
N ALA A 298 2.88 44.46 36.70
CA ALA A 298 3.37 45.48 37.62
C ALA A 298 2.83 46.86 37.20
N PRO A 299 2.31 47.70 38.14
CA PRO A 299 1.86 49.04 37.79
C PRO A 299 3.06 49.87 37.32
N LEU A 300 2.95 50.48 36.13
CA LEU A 300 3.95 51.43 35.64
C LEU A 300 4.02 52.62 36.60
N ARG A 301 5.08 52.68 37.42
CA ARG A 301 5.42 53.89 38.18
C ARG A 301 6.03 54.91 37.23
N TYR A 302 5.18 55.71 36.59
CA TYR A 302 5.62 56.96 35.97
C TYR A 302 6.20 57.86 37.06
N ASN A 303 7.51 58.05 37.04
CA ASN A 303 8.17 58.97 37.95
C ASN A 303 7.87 60.39 37.44
N THR A 304 7.10 61.17 38.22
CA THR A 304 6.61 62.51 37.80
C THR A 304 7.75 63.43 37.39
N MET A 305 8.93 63.26 38.01
CA MET A 305 10.16 63.95 37.63
C MET A 305 10.52 63.77 36.16
N THR A 306 10.44 62.55 35.59
CA THR A 306 10.86 62.30 34.20
C THR A 306 10.00 63.05 33.19
N ILE A 307 8.69 63.18 33.47
CA ILE A 307 7.75 63.95 32.65
C ILE A 307 8.08 65.45 32.73
N ILE A 308 8.37 65.95 33.94
CA ILE A 308 8.79 67.35 34.15
C ILE A 308 10.09 67.65 33.40
N TRP A 309 11.08 66.77 33.45
CA TRP A 309 12.35 66.93 32.71
C TRP A 309 12.15 67.00 31.19
N ILE A 310 11.26 66.16 30.62
CA ILE A 310 10.93 66.20 29.18
C ILE A 310 10.24 67.52 28.81
N CYS A 311 9.27 67.97 29.61
CA CYS A 311 8.59 69.26 29.38
C CYS A 311 9.58 70.44 29.48
N MET A 312 10.48 70.45 30.46
CA MET A 312 11.49 71.49 30.63
C MET A 312 12.52 71.53 29.48
N ALA A 313 12.92 70.37 28.96
CA ALA A 313 13.78 70.28 27.78
C ALA A 313 13.09 70.84 26.51
N LEU A 314 11.80 70.54 26.32
CA LEU A 314 11.04 71.05 25.17
C LEU A 314 10.82 72.58 25.26
N VAL A 315 10.48 73.10 26.45
CA VAL A 315 10.29 74.55 26.65
C VAL A 315 11.60 75.32 26.49
N SER A 316 12.71 74.82 27.05
CA SER A 316 14.02 75.48 26.89
C SER A 316 14.52 75.46 25.44
N GLY A 317 14.31 74.37 24.70
CA GLY A 317 14.59 74.30 23.26
C GLY A 317 13.78 75.31 22.44
N LEU A 318 12.50 75.49 22.76
CA LEU A 318 11.62 76.46 22.09
C LEU A 318 12.07 77.91 22.32
N VAL A 319 12.45 78.25 23.56
CA VAL A 319 12.97 79.58 23.93
C VAL A 319 14.30 79.88 23.23
N ALA A 320 15.22 78.91 23.18
CA ALA A 320 16.49 79.05 22.46
C ALA A 320 16.28 79.29 20.95
N PHE A 321 15.36 78.56 20.33
CA PHE A 321 15.03 78.73 18.91
C PHE A 321 14.46 80.12 18.60
N LEU A 322 13.54 80.62 19.44
CA LEU A 322 12.99 81.97 19.32
C LEU A 322 14.06 83.06 19.52
N ALA A 323 14.98 82.87 20.48
CA ALA A 323 16.10 83.80 20.70
C ALA A 323 17.03 83.88 19.48
N VAL A 324 17.36 82.74 18.85
CA VAL A 324 18.18 82.70 17.61
C VAL A 324 17.48 83.46 16.47
N ILE A 325 16.17 83.31 16.29
CA ILE A 325 15.41 84.04 15.26
C ILE A 325 15.41 85.56 15.53
N ILE A 326 15.28 85.99 16.78
CA ILE A 326 15.32 87.41 17.16
C ILE A 326 16.72 87.99 16.94
N CYS A 327 17.79 87.29 17.32
CA CYS A 327 19.17 87.71 17.07
C CYS A 327 19.50 87.82 15.57
N ARG A 328 19.01 86.90 14.72
CA ARG A 328 19.23 86.94 13.28
C ARG A 328 18.45 88.03 12.53
N LYS A 329 17.52 88.73 13.18
CA LYS A 329 16.67 89.76 12.54
C LYS A 329 17.12 91.21 12.81
N ARG A 330 18.26 91.43 13.50
CA ARG A 330 18.67 92.79 13.96
C ARG A 330 20.01 93.30 13.44
N GLN A 331 20.64 92.64 12.48
CA GLN A 331 21.89 93.11 11.87
C GLN A 331 21.86 92.88 10.35
N GLY A 332 21.87 93.97 9.58
CA GLY A 332 21.81 93.94 8.11
C GLY A 332 23.11 94.47 7.49
N TYR A 333 23.33 94.07 6.21
CA TYR A 333 24.45 94.45 5.34
C TYR A 333 25.83 93.91 5.81
N THR A 334 26.77 93.44 4.96
CA THR A 334 26.97 93.52 3.50
C THR A 334 27.55 92.20 2.89
N LEU A 335 27.44 92.02 1.57
CA LEU A 335 28.32 91.14 0.74
C LEU A 335 29.72 91.83 0.52
N PRO A 336 30.74 91.29 -0.21
CA PRO A 336 30.84 90.04 -1.02
C PRO A 336 32.14 89.19 -0.78
N HIS A 337 32.28 88.00 -1.42
CA HIS A 337 33.31 87.66 -2.44
C HIS A 337 33.27 86.17 -2.90
N TYR A 338 33.60 85.91 -4.18
CA TYR A 338 33.79 84.60 -4.88
C TYR A 338 35.24 84.05 -4.66
N PRO A 339 35.63 82.77 -4.98
CA PRO A 339 35.23 81.89 -6.13
C PRO A 339 34.83 80.42 -5.79
N SER A 340 33.92 79.78 -6.53
CA SER A 340 34.06 79.04 -7.82
C SER A 340 34.88 77.73 -7.79
N LEU A 341 34.17 76.59 -7.62
CA LEU A 341 34.13 75.34 -8.43
C LEU A 341 33.40 74.24 -7.62
N LEU A 342 32.81 73.15 -8.16
CA LEU A 342 32.53 72.68 -9.54
C LEU A 342 31.14 71.96 -9.54
N HIS A 343 30.75 71.31 -10.65
CA HIS A 343 29.57 70.44 -10.82
C HIS A 343 29.79 68.98 -10.33
N CYS A 344 28.81 68.05 -10.29
CA CYS A 344 27.42 67.98 -10.76
C CYS A 344 26.60 67.04 -9.84
N GLY A 345 25.33 67.33 -9.49
CA GLY A 345 24.14 66.69 -10.10
C GLY A 345 23.64 65.46 -9.29
N TYR A 346 22.38 65.02 -9.31
CA TYR A 346 21.10 65.61 -9.73
C TYR A 346 19.97 64.87 -8.98
N SER A 347 18.80 65.49 -8.73
CA SER A 347 17.69 64.89 -7.98
C SER A 347 16.63 64.25 -8.88
N LYS A 348 15.92 63.20 -8.41
CA LYS A 348 14.49 63.33 -7.98
C LYS A 348 13.89 62.03 -7.41
N ALA A 349 12.77 62.20 -6.71
CA ALA A 349 11.95 61.13 -6.15
C ALA A 349 11.08 60.45 -7.22
N PHE A 350 10.63 59.24 -6.90
CA PHE A 350 9.76 58.41 -7.73
C PHE A 350 8.29 58.82 -7.57
N GLN A 351 7.55 58.93 -8.69
CA GLN A 351 6.11 59.12 -8.72
C GLN A 351 5.53 58.31 -9.89
N ASP A 352 4.27 57.92 -9.73
CA ASP A 352 3.53 56.90 -10.48
C ASP A 352 3.23 57.26 -11.97
N SER A 353 3.13 56.24 -12.84
CA SER A 353 2.43 56.31 -14.15
C SER A 353 2.28 54.95 -14.83
N ASP A 354 1.05 54.64 -15.28
CA ASP A 354 0.76 53.63 -16.30
C ASP A 354 1.32 54.06 -17.68
N GLU A 355 1.75 53.12 -18.53
CA GLU A 355 1.49 53.19 -19.98
C GLU A 355 1.71 51.85 -20.73
N GLU A 356 1.06 51.70 -21.87
CA GLU A 356 1.04 50.50 -22.71
C GLU A 356 2.27 50.35 -23.64
N LYS A 357 2.51 49.09 -24.08
CA LYS A 357 3.05 48.67 -25.40
C LYS A 357 4.06 49.57 -26.12
N MET A 358 5.19 48.98 -26.52
CA MET A 358 5.50 48.83 -27.96
C MET A 358 6.63 47.83 -28.23
N HIS A 359 6.58 47.29 -29.44
CA HIS A 359 7.42 46.25 -30.02
C HIS A 359 8.94 46.50 -29.94
N TYR A 360 9.70 45.40 -29.82
CA TYR A 360 10.91 45.22 -30.62
C TYR A 360 10.83 43.92 -31.40
N GLN A 361 11.03 44.02 -32.71
CA GLN A 361 11.04 42.91 -33.65
C GLN A 361 12.44 42.85 -34.27
N ASN A 362 13.17 41.77 -34.07
CA ASN A 362 14.29 41.41 -34.95
C ASN A 362 14.68 39.93 -34.82
N GLY A 363 14.55 39.21 -35.93
CA GLY A 363 15.38 38.04 -36.26
C GLY A 363 15.27 36.81 -35.37
N HIS A 364 14.12 36.13 -35.34
CA HIS A 364 14.12 34.69 -35.05
C HIS A 364 13.72 33.90 -36.31
N VAL A 365 14.63 33.02 -36.74
CA VAL A 365 14.36 32.06 -37.82
C VAL A 365 13.35 31.07 -37.29
N SER A 366 12.16 31.03 -37.90
CA SER A 366 11.06 30.18 -37.48
C SER A 366 11.35 28.71 -37.81
N PHE A 367 12.05 28.03 -36.92
CA PHE A 367 11.86 26.59 -36.74
C PHE A 367 10.53 26.36 -36.00
N PRO A 368 9.83 25.23 -36.19
CA PRO A 368 8.71 24.89 -35.33
C PRO A 368 9.25 24.66 -33.92
N ASP A 369 8.76 25.42 -32.93
CA ASP A 369 9.12 25.23 -31.52
C ASP A 369 8.58 23.87 -31.03
N ALA A 370 9.38 22.82 -31.25
CA ALA A 370 9.27 21.58 -30.51
C ALA A 370 9.67 21.87 -29.06
N ARG A 371 8.70 22.28 -28.25
CA ARG A 371 8.86 22.38 -26.80
C ARG A 371 9.10 20.98 -26.25
N PHE A 372 10.34 20.66 -25.92
CA PHE A 372 10.67 19.43 -25.19
C PHE A 372 10.34 19.60 -23.71
N TYR A 373 10.06 18.50 -23.02
CA TYR A 373 9.94 18.49 -21.56
C TYR A 373 11.27 18.92 -20.92
N ILE A 374 11.19 19.83 -19.96
CA ILE A 374 12.31 20.29 -19.14
C ILE A 374 12.15 19.67 -17.76
N ASP A 375 13.14 18.87 -17.33
CA ASP A 375 13.07 18.24 -16.01
C ASP A 375 13.20 19.28 -14.88
N PRO A 376 12.23 19.40 -13.96
CA PRO A 376 12.33 20.42 -12.90
C PRO A 376 13.55 20.29 -11.98
N HIS A 377 14.26 19.16 -11.97
CA HIS A 377 15.53 19.02 -11.25
C HIS A 377 16.71 19.72 -11.96
N THR A 378 16.53 20.27 -13.18
CA THR A 378 17.51 21.21 -13.77
C THR A 378 17.46 22.60 -13.13
N TYR A 379 16.46 22.88 -12.28
CA TYR A 379 16.36 24.12 -11.52
C TYR A 379 16.93 23.92 -10.11
N GLU A 380 17.68 24.92 -9.61
CA GLU A 380 18.22 24.89 -8.24
C GLU A 380 17.13 25.00 -7.16
N ASP A 381 15.97 25.60 -7.48
CA ASP A 381 14.80 25.68 -6.60
C ASP A 381 13.50 25.22 -7.31
N PRO A 382 12.85 24.13 -6.87
CA PRO A 382 11.53 23.72 -7.36
C PRO A 382 10.43 24.79 -7.21
N CYS A 383 10.57 25.74 -6.28
CA CYS A 383 9.63 26.86 -6.16
C CYS A 383 9.71 27.80 -7.38
N GLN A 384 10.91 27.98 -7.96
CA GLN A 384 11.12 28.76 -9.19
C GLN A 384 10.48 28.05 -10.40
N ALA A 385 10.72 26.74 -10.55
CA ALA A 385 10.11 25.95 -11.63
C ALA A 385 8.56 25.98 -11.56
N VAL A 386 7.97 25.89 -10.37
CA VAL A 386 6.52 26.05 -10.21
C VAL A 386 6.06 27.46 -10.58
N HIS A 387 6.79 28.51 -10.21
CA HIS A 387 6.40 29.88 -10.54
C HIS A 387 6.53 30.21 -12.04
N GLU A 388 7.45 29.56 -12.75
CA GLU A 388 7.62 29.71 -14.20
C GLU A 388 6.51 29.03 -15.00
N PHE A 389 6.13 27.79 -14.64
CA PHE A 389 5.18 27.00 -15.44
C PHE A 389 3.74 27.04 -14.91
N ALA A 390 3.51 27.14 -13.59
CA ALA A 390 2.18 26.99 -13.00
C ALA A 390 1.53 28.33 -12.63
N ARG A 391 0.21 28.42 -12.87
CA ARG A 391 -0.61 29.57 -12.48
C ARG A 391 -0.90 29.56 -10.97
N GLU A 392 -0.40 30.53 -10.22
CA GLU A 392 -0.80 30.76 -8.82
C GLU A 392 -2.28 31.21 -8.77
N ILE A 393 -3.05 30.65 -7.83
CA ILE A 393 -4.47 30.92 -7.60
C ILE A 393 -4.68 31.49 -6.19
N GLU A 394 -5.42 32.58 -6.08
CA GLU A 394 -5.84 33.10 -4.77
C GLU A 394 -6.73 32.08 -4.03
N ALA A 395 -6.36 31.72 -2.80
CA ALA A 395 -7.11 30.74 -2.01
C ALA A 395 -8.58 31.13 -1.77
N SER A 396 -8.91 32.43 -1.76
CA SER A 396 -10.27 32.97 -1.66
C SER A 396 -11.18 32.57 -2.84
N ARG A 397 -10.60 32.14 -3.97
CA ARG A 397 -11.31 31.66 -5.17
C ARG A 397 -11.62 30.16 -5.12
N ILE A 398 -11.16 29.45 -4.09
CA ILE A 398 -11.29 28.01 -3.95
C ILE A 398 -12.26 27.70 -2.81
N LYS A 399 -13.29 26.91 -3.12
CA LYS A 399 -14.22 26.38 -2.13
C LYS A 399 -14.05 24.86 -2.06
N ILE A 400 -13.45 24.38 -0.97
CA ILE A 400 -13.36 22.95 -0.66
C ILE A 400 -14.77 22.47 -0.28
N GLU A 401 -15.28 21.40 -0.92
CA GLU A 401 -16.64 20.89 -0.65
C GLU A 401 -16.65 19.50 -0.01
N LYS A 402 -15.73 18.59 -0.39
CA LYS A 402 -15.69 17.21 0.13
C LYS A 402 -14.31 16.57 0.01
N ILE A 403 -13.87 15.77 1.00
CA ILE A 403 -12.69 14.89 0.86
C ILE A 403 -13.06 13.70 -0.05
N ILE A 404 -12.26 13.46 -1.09
CA ILE A 404 -12.46 12.36 -2.08
C ILE A 404 -11.38 11.28 -2.00
N GLY A 405 -10.25 11.53 -1.34
CA GLY A 405 -9.21 10.54 -1.10
C GLY A 405 -8.08 11.06 -0.21
N SER A 406 -7.08 10.21 0.03
CA SER A 406 -5.83 10.56 0.69
C SER A 406 -4.65 10.12 -0.18
N GLY A 407 -3.64 10.97 -0.31
CA GLY A 407 -2.40 10.71 -1.02
C GLY A 407 -1.17 10.87 -0.12
N GLU A 408 0.03 10.69 -0.69
CA GLU A 408 1.31 10.76 0.04
C GLU A 408 1.50 12.07 0.82
N PHE A 409 1.14 13.19 0.18
CA PHE A 409 1.35 14.54 0.70
C PHE A 409 0.23 15.07 1.59
N GLY A 410 -0.97 14.48 1.55
CA GLY A 410 -2.14 14.96 2.31
C GLY A 410 -3.48 14.52 1.71
N GLU A 411 -4.54 15.26 2.00
CA GLU A 411 -5.89 14.95 1.54
C GLU A 411 -6.12 15.43 0.11
N VAL A 412 -6.86 14.63 -0.67
CA VAL A 412 -7.37 15.01 -1.98
C VAL A 412 -8.85 15.35 -1.82
N CYS A 413 -9.21 16.58 -2.15
CA CYS A 413 -10.56 17.10 -1.99
C CYS A 413 -11.20 17.46 -3.32
N TYR A 414 -12.50 17.26 -3.44
CA TYR A 414 -13.34 17.89 -4.44
C TYR A 414 -13.70 19.31 -3.97
N GLY A 415 -13.68 20.25 -4.91
CA GLY A 415 -14.09 21.62 -4.66
C GLY A 415 -14.50 22.35 -5.93
N ARG A 416 -14.75 23.66 -5.77
CA ARG A 416 -15.07 24.59 -6.85
C ARG A 416 -14.03 25.70 -6.91
N MET A 417 -13.55 26.00 -8.11
CA MET A 417 -12.67 27.14 -8.38
C MET A 417 -13.44 28.21 -9.15
N ARG A 418 -13.38 29.46 -8.67
CA ARG A 418 -14.02 30.61 -9.28
C ARG A 418 -13.00 31.43 -10.09
N LEU A 419 -13.20 31.50 -11.41
CA LEU A 419 -12.40 32.37 -12.29
C LEU A 419 -13.18 33.65 -12.62
N PRO A 420 -12.51 34.81 -12.79
CA PRO A 420 -13.17 36.06 -13.17
C PRO A 420 -13.98 35.89 -14.46
N GLY A 421 -15.24 36.34 -14.45
CA GLY A 421 -16.14 36.26 -15.60
C GLY A 421 -16.58 34.85 -16.03
N LYS A 422 -16.24 33.79 -15.29
CA LYS A 422 -16.65 32.40 -15.60
C LYS A 422 -17.54 31.82 -14.49
N ARG A 423 -18.27 30.76 -14.84
CA ARG A 423 -18.98 29.91 -13.86
C ARG A 423 -17.95 29.13 -13.03
N ASP A 424 -18.32 28.76 -11.81
CA ASP A 424 -17.53 27.91 -10.93
C ASP A 424 -17.18 26.57 -11.61
N ILE A 425 -15.89 26.21 -11.60
CA ILE A 425 -15.35 25.02 -12.25
C ILE A 425 -15.13 23.92 -11.20
N PRO A 426 -15.59 22.67 -11.41
CA PRO A 426 -15.28 21.56 -10.52
C PRO A 426 -13.80 21.18 -10.63
N VAL A 427 -13.13 21.10 -9.48
CA VAL A 427 -11.69 20.83 -9.39
C VAL A 427 -11.39 19.76 -8.34
N ALA A 428 -10.29 19.02 -8.56
CA ALA A 428 -9.63 18.24 -7.54
C ALA A 428 -8.49 19.07 -6.91
N LEU A 429 -8.35 18.96 -5.60
CA LEU A 429 -7.48 19.78 -4.75
C LEU A 429 -6.59 18.85 -3.94
N LYS A 430 -5.34 18.65 -4.37
CA LYS A 430 -4.34 17.92 -3.59
C LYS A 430 -3.78 18.90 -2.56
N THR A 431 -4.01 18.65 -1.27
CA THR A 431 -3.57 19.53 -0.18
C THR A 431 -2.27 19.02 0.45
N LEU A 432 -1.34 19.93 0.77
CA LEU A 432 -0.13 19.59 1.51
C LEU A 432 -0.40 19.65 3.02
N LYS A 433 -0.27 18.51 3.71
CA LYS A 433 -0.61 18.36 5.13
C LYS A 433 0.22 19.26 6.05
N ALA A 434 -0.39 19.77 7.12
CA ALA A 434 0.31 20.59 8.11
C ALA A 434 1.46 19.80 8.79
N GLY A 435 2.65 20.40 8.86
CA GLY A 435 3.85 19.75 9.41
C GLY A 435 4.64 18.89 8.41
N TYR A 436 4.48 19.16 7.10
CA TYR A 436 5.34 18.60 6.06
C TYR A 436 6.83 18.90 6.29
N THR A 437 7.73 18.07 5.75
CA THR A 437 9.17 18.36 5.66
C THR A 437 9.48 19.17 4.40
N GLU A 438 10.60 19.89 4.36
CA GLU A 438 11.00 20.62 3.14
C GLU A 438 11.25 19.68 1.94
N LYS A 439 11.62 18.41 2.16
CA LYS A 439 11.65 17.39 1.10
C LYS A 439 10.24 17.10 0.56
N GLN A 440 9.25 16.89 1.44
CA GLN A 440 7.85 16.70 1.03
C GLN A 440 7.26 17.94 0.33
N LYS A 441 7.65 19.15 0.73
CA LYS A 441 7.26 20.39 0.05
C LYS A 441 7.85 20.45 -1.36
N ARG A 442 9.15 20.15 -1.52
CA ARG A 442 9.81 20.12 -2.83
C ARG A 442 9.21 19.06 -3.74
N ASP A 443 9.02 17.83 -3.26
CA ASP A 443 8.41 16.74 -4.02
C ASP A 443 6.99 17.08 -4.49
N PHE A 444 6.17 17.69 -3.61
CA PHE A 444 4.82 18.17 -3.95
C PHE A 444 4.83 19.29 -5.00
N LEU A 445 5.76 20.25 -4.89
CA LEU A 445 5.90 21.33 -5.89
C LEU A 445 6.45 20.80 -7.22
N ALA A 446 7.40 19.86 -7.20
CA ALA A 446 7.95 19.23 -8.41
C ALA A 446 6.86 18.51 -9.23
N GLU A 447 5.94 17.80 -8.57
CA GLU A 447 4.78 17.20 -9.24
C GLU A 447 3.96 18.25 -10.02
N ALA A 448 3.73 19.43 -9.42
CA ALA A 448 3.02 20.53 -10.07
C ALA A 448 3.80 21.13 -11.25
N SER A 449 5.11 21.32 -11.15
CA SER A 449 5.92 21.88 -12.24
C SER A 449 6.11 20.91 -13.43
N ILE A 450 6.04 19.59 -13.19
CA ILE A 450 5.92 18.59 -14.28
C ILE A 450 4.56 18.76 -14.98
N MET A 451 3.47 18.72 -14.21
CA MET A 451 2.11 18.82 -14.75
C MET A 451 1.85 20.12 -15.53
N ALA A 452 2.47 21.22 -15.11
CA ALA A 452 2.31 22.53 -15.71
C ALA A 452 2.84 22.62 -17.16
N GLN A 453 3.74 21.71 -17.57
CA GLN A 453 4.28 21.65 -18.92
C GLN A 453 3.37 20.89 -19.91
N PHE A 454 2.30 20.24 -19.43
CA PHE A 454 1.45 19.37 -20.24
C PHE A 454 0.07 19.97 -20.53
N ASP A 455 -0.29 20.02 -21.81
CA ASP A 455 -1.64 20.36 -22.30
C ASP A 455 -2.07 19.37 -23.39
N HIS A 456 -2.84 18.36 -22.99
CA HIS A 456 -3.38 17.34 -23.90
C HIS A 456 -4.69 16.75 -23.35
N PRO A 457 -5.73 16.48 -24.17
CA PRO A 457 -7.03 16.00 -23.70
C PRO A 457 -6.98 14.68 -22.91
N ASN A 458 -5.96 13.84 -23.11
CA ASN A 458 -5.75 12.58 -22.40
C ASN A 458 -4.61 12.62 -21.37
N VAL A 459 -4.18 13.80 -20.94
CA VAL A 459 -3.25 14.01 -19.82
C VAL A 459 -3.97 14.88 -18.78
N ILE A 460 -3.78 14.60 -17.49
CA ILE A 460 -4.47 15.34 -16.42
C ILE A 460 -3.97 16.79 -16.39
N ARG A 461 -4.88 17.75 -16.57
CA ARG A 461 -4.55 19.17 -16.69
C ARG A 461 -4.44 19.83 -15.31
N LEU A 462 -3.36 20.57 -15.12
CA LEU A 462 -3.19 21.50 -14.01
C LEU A 462 -4.06 22.75 -14.26
N GLU A 463 -4.91 23.11 -13.30
CA GLU A 463 -5.59 24.41 -13.28
C GLU A 463 -4.72 25.49 -12.62
N GLY A 464 -3.90 25.11 -11.66
CA GLY A 464 -2.99 26.01 -10.98
C GLY A 464 -2.51 25.45 -9.64
N VAL A 465 -1.85 26.31 -8.88
CA VAL A 465 -1.32 26.01 -7.55
C VAL A 465 -1.73 27.09 -6.56
N VAL A 466 -1.67 26.76 -5.27
CA VAL A 466 -1.66 27.73 -4.18
C VAL A 466 -0.39 27.49 -3.37
N THR A 467 0.52 28.44 -3.39
CA THR A 467 1.83 28.37 -2.73
C THR A 467 2.01 29.50 -1.72
N HIS A 468 1.36 30.64 -1.92
CA HIS A 468 1.46 31.83 -1.06
C HIS A 468 0.65 31.76 0.23
N SER A 469 -0.19 30.72 0.42
CA SER A 469 -1.01 30.55 1.63
C SER A 469 -1.04 29.09 2.10
N LYS A 470 -1.57 28.84 3.31
CA LYS A 470 -1.65 27.50 3.91
C LYS A 470 -3.12 27.06 4.03
N PRO A 471 -3.45 25.79 3.69
CA PRO A 471 -2.56 24.77 3.13
C PRO A 471 -2.13 25.09 1.69
N ALA A 472 -0.94 24.63 1.30
CA ALA A 472 -0.53 24.68 -0.10
C ALA A 472 -1.34 23.63 -0.91
N MET A 473 -1.67 23.95 -2.16
CA MET A 473 -2.58 23.14 -2.98
C MET A 473 -2.10 22.98 -4.42
N ILE A 474 -2.30 21.80 -4.99
CA ILE A 474 -2.27 21.56 -6.44
C ILE A 474 -3.72 21.42 -6.89
N ILE A 475 -4.11 22.18 -7.89
CA ILE A 475 -5.48 22.25 -8.40
C ILE A 475 -5.49 21.61 -9.79
N THR A 476 -6.25 20.53 -9.94
CA THR A 476 -6.39 19.82 -11.21
C THR A 476 -7.86 19.77 -11.64
N GLU A 477 -8.12 19.48 -12.91
CA GLU A 477 -9.49 19.19 -13.34
C GLU A 477 -10.08 17.99 -12.55
N TYR A 478 -11.37 18.06 -12.23
CA TYR A 478 -12.03 16.98 -11.50
C TYR A 478 -12.37 15.80 -12.42
N MET A 479 -12.09 14.58 -11.95
CA MET A 479 -12.30 13.33 -12.65
C MET A 479 -13.29 12.47 -11.85
N GLU A 480 -14.57 12.57 -12.19
CA GLU A 480 -15.70 12.11 -11.35
C GLU A 480 -15.69 10.60 -11.06
N ASN A 481 -15.14 9.80 -11.98
CA ASN A 481 -15.15 8.35 -11.89
C ASN A 481 -13.92 7.78 -11.15
N GLY A 482 -12.93 8.60 -10.80
CA GLY A 482 -11.73 8.19 -10.08
C GLY A 482 -10.75 7.39 -10.95
N SER A 483 -9.99 6.47 -10.33
CA SER A 483 -9.00 5.63 -11.05
C SER A 483 -9.68 4.58 -11.92
N LEU A 484 -9.11 4.32 -13.10
CA LEU A 484 -9.66 3.42 -14.11
C LEU A 484 -9.77 1.98 -13.61
N ASP A 485 -8.81 1.49 -12.84
CA ASP A 485 -8.85 0.14 -12.28
C ASP A 485 -10.04 -0.07 -11.32
N SER A 486 -10.32 0.92 -10.46
CA SER A 486 -11.44 0.91 -9.51
C SER A 486 -12.77 1.29 -10.15
N PHE A 487 -12.74 1.99 -11.28
CA PHE A 487 -13.89 2.22 -12.14
C PHE A 487 -14.31 0.91 -12.83
N LEU A 488 -13.39 0.24 -13.52
CA LEU A 488 -13.66 -1.02 -14.22
C LEU A 488 -14.20 -2.11 -13.29
N ARG A 489 -13.58 -2.31 -12.11
CA ARG A 489 -14.07 -3.30 -11.13
C ARG A 489 -15.49 -3.03 -10.61
N ARG A 490 -15.93 -1.77 -10.58
CA ARG A 490 -17.32 -1.39 -10.23
C ARG A 490 -18.31 -1.60 -11.39
N HIS A 491 -17.80 -1.69 -12.61
CA HIS A 491 -18.56 -1.81 -13.85
C HIS A 491 -18.23 -3.11 -14.62
N ASP A 492 -17.91 -4.19 -13.89
CA ASP A 492 -17.52 -5.47 -14.48
C ASP A 492 -18.56 -5.98 -15.50
N GLY A 493 -18.09 -6.28 -16.71
CA GLY A 493 -18.91 -6.72 -17.84
C GLY A 493 -19.90 -5.70 -18.42
N GLN A 494 -19.94 -4.45 -17.94
CA GLN A 494 -20.93 -3.44 -18.37
C GLN A 494 -20.55 -2.67 -19.64
N PHE A 495 -19.28 -2.75 -20.08
CA PHE A 495 -18.81 -2.05 -21.28
C PHE A 495 -18.75 -2.98 -22.49
N THR A 496 -19.14 -2.43 -23.64
CA THR A 496 -18.86 -3.06 -24.93
C THR A 496 -17.35 -3.04 -25.21
N ILE A 497 -16.87 -4.01 -25.98
CA ILE A 497 -15.45 -4.07 -26.40
C ILE A 497 -15.02 -2.76 -27.07
N ILE A 498 -15.88 -2.15 -27.90
CA ILE A 498 -15.57 -0.88 -28.59
C ILE A 498 -15.39 0.29 -27.61
N GLN A 499 -16.14 0.33 -26.49
CA GLN A 499 -15.91 1.31 -25.44
C GLN A 499 -14.57 1.09 -24.73
N LEU A 500 -14.21 -0.15 -24.39
CA LEU A 500 -12.91 -0.48 -23.80
C LEU A 500 -11.74 -0.10 -24.72
N VAL A 501 -11.87 -0.35 -26.04
CA VAL A 501 -10.89 0.11 -27.05
C VAL A 501 -10.81 1.64 -27.08
N GLY A 502 -11.93 2.35 -26.90
CA GLY A 502 -11.96 3.81 -26.75
C GLY A 502 -11.15 4.31 -25.54
N LEU A 503 -11.29 3.66 -24.37
CA LEU A 503 -10.49 3.98 -23.17
C LEU A 503 -9.00 3.80 -23.46
N LEU A 504 -8.62 2.66 -24.04
CA LEU A 504 -7.24 2.33 -24.42
C LEU A 504 -6.65 3.30 -25.43
N ARG A 505 -7.43 3.73 -26.42
CA ARG A 505 -7.04 4.71 -27.43
C ARG A 505 -6.78 6.08 -26.80
N GLY A 506 -7.61 6.49 -25.84
CA GLY A 506 -7.38 7.72 -25.06
C GLY A 506 -6.04 7.69 -24.32
N ILE A 507 -5.76 6.61 -23.59
CA ILE A 507 -4.49 6.43 -22.86
C ILE A 507 -3.29 6.44 -23.82
N ALA A 508 -3.37 5.72 -24.95
CA ALA A 508 -2.31 5.71 -25.95
C ALA A 508 -2.05 7.08 -26.58
N ALA A 509 -3.09 7.90 -26.78
CA ALA A 509 -2.93 9.28 -27.26
C ALA A 509 -2.20 10.16 -26.22
N GLY A 510 -2.57 10.04 -24.93
CA GLY A 510 -1.85 10.73 -23.85
C GLY A 510 -0.38 10.32 -23.75
N MET A 511 -0.08 9.04 -23.89
CA MET A 511 1.30 8.53 -23.88
C MET A 511 2.08 8.86 -25.17
N THR A 512 1.39 9.02 -26.31
CA THR A 512 2.03 9.55 -27.54
C THR A 512 2.53 10.97 -27.28
N TYR A 513 1.64 11.85 -26.79
CA TYR A 513 1.99 13.23 -26.45
C TYR A 513 3.18 13.32 -25.47
N LEU A 514 3.14 12.56 -24.36
CA LEU A 514 4.24 12.55 -23.39
C LEU A 514 5.56 12.04 -24.01
N SER A 515 5.51 10.99 -24.81
CA SER A 515 6.70 10.46 -25.50
C SER A 515 7.26 11.42 -26.54
N ASP A 516 6.42 12.17 -27.25
CA ASP A 516 6.85 13.14 -28.26
C ASP A 516 7.51 14.38 -27.62
N LEU A 517 7.13 14.74 -26.39
CA LEU A 517 7.84 15.72 -25.55
C LEU A 517 9.17 15.18 -24.97
N GLY A 518 9.44 13.88 -25.08
CA GLY A 518 10.57 13.21 -24.44
C GLY A 518 10.36 12.83 -22.96
N TYR A 519 9.14 12.93 -22.45
CA TYR A 519 8.81 12.55 -21.08
C TYR A 519 8.60 11.03 -20.93
N ILE A 520 9.16 10.45 -19.87
CA ILE A 520 9.04 9.02 -19.53
C ILE A 520 8.31 8.89 -18.20
N HIS A 521 7.18 8.20 -18.19
CA HIS A 521 6.24 8.12 -17.07
C HIS A 521 6.70 7.15 -15.97
N ARG A 522 7.31 6.01 -16.33
CA ARG A 522 7.91 4.99 -15.42
C ARG A 522 6.95 4.22 -14.51
N ASP A 523 5.77 4.76 -14.19
CA ASP A 523 4.69 4.08 -13.45
C ASP A 523 3.33 4.19 -14.17
N LEU A 524 3.29 3.86 -15.46
CA LEU A 524 2.04 3.75 -16.19
C LEU A 524 1.27 2.48 -15.78
N ALA A 525 0.13 2.66 -15.12
CA ALA A 525 -0.74 1.58 -14.66
C ALA A 525 -2.21 2.05 -14.61
N ALA A 526 -3.20 1.14 -14.66
CA ALA A 526 -4.62 1.55 -14.67
C ALA A 526 -5.05 2.31 -13.40
N ARG A 527 -4.35 2.13 -12.27
CA ARG A 527 -4.54 2.94 -11.05
C ARG A 527 -4.15 4.42 -11.21
N ASN A 528 -3.23 4.72 -12.14
CA ASN A 528 -2.70 6.06 -12.42
C ASN A 528 -3.38 6.69 -13.66
N ILE A 529 -4.41 6.05 -14.20
CA ILE A 529 -5.32 6.63 -15.20
C ILE A 529 -6.59 7.09 -14.49
N LEU A 530 -6.97 8.36 -14.66
CA LEU A 530 -8.22 8.89 -14.14
C LEU A 530 -9.31 8.91 -15.22
N VAL A 531 -10.58 8.77 -14.81
CA VAL A 531 -11.74 8.73 -15.71
C VAL A 531 -12.74 9.83 -15.32
N ASN A 532 -13.23 10.60 -16.30
CA ASN A 532 -14.27 11.61 -16.07
C ASN A 532 -15.69 11.07 -16.38
N SER A 533 -16.71 11.89 -16.14
CA SER A 533 -18.12 11.59 -16.41
C SER A 533 -18.43 11.20 -17.86
N ASN A 534 -17.65 11.69 -18.82
CA ASN A 534 -17.77 11.38 -20.24
C ASN A 534 -16.91 10.18 -20.69
N LEU A 535 -16.41 9.37 -19.76
CA LEU A 535 -15.52 8.22 -19.99
C LEU A 535 -14.17 8.57 -20.65
N VAL A 536 -13.74 9.83 -20.57
CA VAL A 536 -12.40 10.23 -21.05
C VAL A 536 -11.36 9.78 -20.02
N CYS A 537 -10.47 8.89 -20.45
CA CYS A 537 -9.28 8.51 -19.68
C CYS A 537 -8.18 9.57 -19.80
N LYS A 538 -7.54 9.91 -18.69
CA LYS A 538 -6.36 10.80 -18.63
C LYS A 538 -5.22 10.17 -17.83
N VAL A 539 -4.02 10.25 -18.38
CA VAL A 539 -2.76 9.87 -17.70
C VAL A 539 -2.49 10.83 -16.54
N SER A 540 -2.08 10.32 -15.39
CA SER A 540 -1.84 11.07 -14.15
C SER A 540 -0.76 10.42 -13.27
N ASP A 541 -0.48 11.02 -12.11
CA ASP A 541 0.55 10.61 -11.14
C ASP A 541 1.99 10.65 -11.70
N PHE A 542 2.54 11.86 -11.73
CA PHE A 542 3.89 12.14 -12.20
C PHE A 542 4.95 12.16 -11.07
N GLY A 543 4.57 11.85 -9.83
CA GLY A 543 5.45 11.96 -8.65
C GLY A 543 6.64 10.98 -8.63
N LEU A 544 6.70 10.03 -9.56
CA LEU A 544 7.75 9.02 -9.66
C LEU A 544 8.79 9.25 -10.77
N SER A 545 8.72 10.36 -11.53
CA SER A 545 9.73 10.71 -12.54
C SER A 545 11.04 11.26 -11.96
N ARG A 546 11.46 10.77 -10.78
CA ARG A 546 12.75 11.12 -10.19
C ARG A 546 13.89 10.62 -11.09
N VAL A 547 14.87 11.47 -11.37
CA VAL A 547 16.12 11.03 -12.02
C VAL A 547 16.74 9.93 -11.17
N LEU A 548 17.17 8.85 -11.83
CA LEU A 548 17.94 7.81 -11.18
C LEU A 548 19.41 8.25 -11.25
N GLU A 549 20.07 8.35 -10.10
CA GLU A 549 21.53 8.39 -10.10
C GLU A 549 22.04 7.06 -10.68
N ASP A 550 23.04 7.16 -11.57
CA ASP A 550 23.66 6.01 -12.24
C ASP A 550 24.55 5.21 -11.27
N ASP A 551 23.92 4.51 -10.31
CA ASP A 551 24.58 3.50 -9.48
C ASP A 551 24.46 2.11 -10.15
N PRO A 552 25.54 1.56 -10.73
CA PRO A 552 25.52 0.28 -11.42
C PRO A 552 25.35 -0.94 -10.49
N ASP A 553 25.59 -0.81 -9.18
CA ASP A 553 25.54 -1.95 -8.24
C ASP A 553 24.13 -2.22 -7.68
N ALA A 554 23.17 -1.30 -7.89
CA ALA A 554 21.80 -1.40 -7.37
C ALA A 554 20.90 -2.44 -8.08
N ALA A 555 21.47 -3.31 -8.93
CA ALA A 555 20.76 -4.27 -9.77
C ALA A 555 20.65 -5.70 -9.20
N TYR A 556 21.52 -6.11 -8.26
CA TYR A 556 21.69 -7.54 -7.90
C TYR A 556 21.67 -7.87 -6.38
N THR A 557 20.94 -7.10 -5.57
CA THR A 557 20.68 -7.43 -4.15
C THR A 557 19.21 -7.77 -3.90
N THR A 558 18.89 -9.07 -3.97
CA THR A 558 17.56 -9.65 -3.66
C THR A 558 17.28 -9.79 -2.15
N SER A 559 18.04 -9.11 -1.30
CA SER A 559 17.88 -9.05 0.14
C SER A 559 18.36 -7.69 0.68
N VAL A 560 17.75 -7.26 1.80
CA VAL A 560 17.88 -5.96 2.47
C VAL A 560 17.00 -4.83 1.89
N SER A 561 16.12 -4.35 2.78
CA SER A 561 15.32 -3.12 2.81
C SER A 561 15.49 -2.09 1.69
N PHE A 562 14.38 -1.81 0.99
CA PHE A 562 14.18 -0.73 0.00
C PHE A 562 14.32 0.69 0.60
N HIS A 563 15.55 1.13 0.88
CA HIS A 563 15.90 2.52 1.21
C HIS A 563 17.15 2.96 0.41
N ILE A 564 16.92 3.24 -0.87
CA ILE A 564 17.82 4.02 -1.75
C ILE A 564 16.91 5.05 -2.46
N GLU A 565 17.40 6.25 -2.74
CA GLU A 565 16.59 7.45 -3.08
C GLU A 565 15.96 7.46 -4.50
N GLY A 566 15.59 6.31 -5.05
CA GLY A 566 14.94 6.15 -6.37
C GLY A 566 13.46 5.71 -6.35
N GLY A 567 12.84 5.55 -5.17
CA GLY A 567 11.46 5.08 -5.05
C GLY A 567 11.27 3.56 -5.25
N LYS A 568 10.01 3.09 -5.19
CA LYS A 568 9.65 1.67 -5.23
C LYS A 568 9.18 1.26 -6.63
N ILE A 569 9.94 0.42 -7.33
CA ILE A 569 9.63 0.00 -8.70
C ILE A 569 8.35 -0.87 -8.75
N PRO A 570 7.38 -0.59 -9.63
CA PRO A 570 6.11 -1.29 -9.76
C PRO A 570 6.24 -2.58 -10.60
N ILE A 571 7.06 -3.54 -10.14
CA ILE A 571 7.54 -4.76 -10.82
C ILE A 571 6.59 -5.44 -11.84
N ARG A 572 5.28 -5.48 -11.58
CA ARG A 572 4.28 -6.15 -12.47
C ARG A 572 3.93 -5.36 -13.73
N TRP A 573 4.19 -4.06 -13.73
CA TRP A 573 4.01 -3.16 -14.87
C TRP A 573 5.34 -2.80 -15.54
N THR A 574 6.46 -2.89 -14.81
CA THR A 574 7.77 -2.47 -15.32
C THR A 574 8.37 -3.44 -16.36
N ALA A 575 9.01 -2.91 -17.39
CA ALA A 575 9.71 -3.68 -18.41
C ALA A 575 10.97 -4.39 -17.88
N PRO A 576 11.41 -5.52 -18.47
CA PRO A 576 12.55 -6.29 -17.97
C PRO A 576 13.84 -5.48 -17.88
N GLU A 577 14.15 -4.67 -18.89
CA GLU A 577 15.35 -3.83 -18.93
C GLU A 577 15.34 -2.70 -17.90
N ALA A 578 14.15 -2.22 -17.51
CA ALA A 578 13.97 -1.21 -16.49
C ALA A 578 14.02 -1.79 -15.06
N ILE A 579 13.65 -3.07 -14.89
CA ILE A 579 13.88 -3.83 -13.64
C ILE A 579 15.36 -4.17 -13.48
N ALA A 580 15.96 -4.81 -14.50
CA ALA A 580 17.30 -5.40 -14.41
C ALA A 580 18.43 -4.36 -14.49
N TYR A 581 18.26 -3.31 -15.30
CA TYR A 581 19.32 -2.34 -15.60
C TYR A 581 18.93 -0.89 -15.31
N ARG A 582 17.79 -0.64 -14.65
CA ARG A 582 17.25 0.72 -14.39
C ARG A 582 17.05 1.56 -15.66
N LYS A 583 17.01 0.94 -16.86
CA LYS A 583 16.93 1.62 -18.17
C LYS A 583 15.49 1.97 -18.56
N PHE A 584 14.97 3.07 -18.03
CA PHE A 584 13.66 3.61 -18.41
C PHE A 584 13.70 4.36 -19.76
N SER A 585 12.64 4.26 -20.54
CA SER A 585 12.45 4.91 -21.85
C SER A 585 10.97 4.86 -22.27
N SER A 586 10.58 5.57 -23.33
CA SER A 586 9.24 5.41 -23.92
C SER A 586 8.91 3.95 -24.28
N SER A 587 9.92 3.15 -24.66
CA SER A 587 9.76 1.71 -24.95
C SER A 587 9.51 0.85 -23.70
N SER A 588 9.94 1.29 -22.51
CA SER A 588 9.56 0.65 -21.24
C SER A 588 8.15 1.06 -20.80
N ASP A 589 7.71 2.28 -21.13
CA ASP A 589 6.31 2.69 -20.92
C ASP A 589 5.34 1.97 -21.87
N VAL A 590 5.77 1.62 -23.10
CA VAL A 590 4.97 0.77 -24.01
C VAL A 590 4.71 -0.61 -23.39
N TRP A 591 5.69 -1.21 -22.72
CA TRP A 591 5.50 -2.46 -21.99
C TRP A 591 4.45 -2.30 -20.87
N SER A 592 4.57 -1.23 -20.08
CA SER A 592 3.61 -0.86 -19.04
C SER A 592 2.20 -0.66 -19.62
N TYR A 593 2.10 -0.03 -20.80
CA TYR A 593 0.85 0.13 -21.54
C TYR A 593 0.24 -1.21 -21.98
N GLY A 594 1.05 -2.18 -22.40
CA GLY A 594 0.58 -3.55 -22.65
C GLY A 594 -0.05 -4.19 -21.41
N VAL A 595 0.49 -3.91 -20.21
CA VAL A 595 -0.13 -4.34 -18.94
C VAL A 595 -1.42 -3.57 -18.66
N VAL A 596 -1.49 -2.27 -18.94
CA VAL A 596 -2.75 -1.49 -18.85
C VAL A 596 -3.81 -2.02 -19.83
N MET A 597 -3.44 -2.41 -21.05
CA MET A 597 -4.34 -3.08 -21.98
C MET A 597 -4.93 -4.35 -21.38
N TRP A 598 -4.09 -5.16 -20.73
CA TRP A 598 -4.53 -6.36 -20.04
C TRP A 598 -5.46 -6.03 -18.86
N GLU A 599 -5.14 -5.04 -18.03
CA GLU A 599 -6.01 -4.56 -16.93
C GLU A 599 -7.38 -4.10 -17.45
N VAL A 600 -7.43 -3.32 -18.53
CA VAL A 600 -8.71 -2.84 -19.09
C VAL A 600 -9.56 -3.99 -19.63
N MET A 601 -8.95 -4.90 -20.40
CA MET A 601 -9.67 -6.04 -20.99
C MET A 601 -10.04 -7.14 -19.97
N SER A 602 -9.44 -7.12 -18.77
CA SER A 602 -9.78 -7.97 -17.62
C SER A 602 -10.61 -7.25 -16.53
N TYR A 603 -11.13 -6.05 -16.82
CA TYR A 603 -11.92 -5.24 -15.88
C TYR A 603 -11.21 -4.95 -14.53
N GLY A 604 -9.89 -4.79 -14.55
CA GLY A 604 -9.08 -4.41 -13.40
C GLY A 604 -8.66 -5.58 -12.50
N GLU A 605 -8.55 -6.80 -13.05
CA GLU A 605 -7.83 -7.91 -12.40
C GLU A 605 -6.36 -7.53 -12.15
N ARG A 606 -5.74 -8.17 -11.15
CA ARG A 606 -4.33 -7.95 -10.81
C ARG A 606 -3.40 -8.69 -11.79
N PRO A 607 -2.46 -7.99 -12.48
CA PRO A 607 -1.48 -8.65 -13.32
C PRO A 607 -0.63 -9.68 -12.55
N TYR A 608 -0.48 -10.87 -13.14
CA TYR A 608 0.25 -12.01 -12.57
C TYR A 608 -0.22 -12.40 -11.15
N TRP A 609 -1.52 -12.34 -10.87
CA TRP A 609 -2.12 -12.46 -9.53
C TRP A 609 -1.66 -13.68 -8.70
N ASN A 610 -1.29 -14.79 -9.36
CA ASN A 610 -0.84 -16.04 -8.73
C ASN A 610 0.68 -16.14 -8.48
N LEU A 611 1.49 -15.16 -8.91
CA LEU A 611 2.94 -15.18 -8.79
C LEU A 611 3.45 -14.18 -7.75
N THR A 612 4.52 -14.51 -7.02
CA THR A 612 5.24 -13.51 -6.20
C THR A 612 6.00 -12.52 -7.10
N ASN A 613 6.43 -11.37 -6.58
CA ASN A 613 7.18 -10.41 -7.42
C ASN A 613 8.53 -11.00 -7.94
N ARG A 614 9.17 -11.90 -7.19
CA ARG A 614 10.37 -12.62 -7.65
C ARG A 614 10.04 -13.56 -8.80
N ASP A 615 8.95 -14.30 -8.68
CA ASP A 615 8.55 -15.27 -9.70
C ASP A 615 8.02 -14.57 -10.97
N VAL A 616 7.41 -13.38 -10.84
CA VAL A 616 7.09 -12.50 -11.99
C VAL A 616 8.36 -12.14 -12.76
N ILE A 617 9.40 -11.63 -12.07
CA ILE A 617 10.67 -11.27 -12.72
C ILE A 617 11.25 -12.48 -13.46
N LYS A 618 11.35 -13.63 -12.78
CA LYS A 618 11.86 -14.86 -13.36
C LYS A 618 11.06 -15.31 -14.59
N SER A 619 9.74 -15.45 -14.46
CA SER A 619 8.89 -15.93 -15.56
C SER A 619 8.93 -15.00 -16.76
N VAL A 620 8.89 -13.68 -16.55
CA VAL A 620 8.94 -12.69 -17.62
C VAL A 620 10.27 -12.75 -18.38
N GLU A 621 11.39 -12.93 -17.67
CA GLU A 621 12.73 -13.08 -18.25
C GLU A 621 12.87 -14.38 -19.08
N GLU A 622 12.27 -15.47 -18.58
CA GLU A 622 12.10 -16.77 -19.26
C GLU A 622 11.11 -16.73 -20.45
N GLY A 623 10.50 -15.57 -20.74
CA GLY A 623 9.62 -15.36 -21.90
C GLY A 623 8.13 -15.55 -21.63
N TYR A 624 7.70 -15.85 -20.40
CA TYR A 624 6.28 -15.91 -20.04
C TYR A 624 5.60 -14.56 -20.23
N ARG A 625 4.35 -14.58 -20.71
CA ARG A 625 3.48 -13.41 -20.91
C ARG A 625 2.07 -13.71 -20.40
N LEU A 626 1.31 -12.65 -20.10
CA LEU A 626 -0.06 -12.81 -19.60
C LEU A 626 -0.97 -13.41 -20.70
N PRO A 627 -1.84 -14.37 -20.34
CA PRO A 627 -2.82 -14.95 -21.26
C PRO A 627 -3.89 -13.92 -21.64
N ALA A 628 -4.54 -14.12 -22.79
CA ALA A 628 -5.65 -13.27 -23.22
C ALA A 628 -6.77 -13.21 -22.17
N PRO A 629 -7.26 -12.02 -21.79
CA PRO A 629 -8.46 -11.89 -20.97
C PRO A 629 -9.69 -12.50 -21.65
N MET A 630 -10.67 -12.96 -20.87
CA MET A 630 -11.85 -13.63 -21.41
C MET A 630 -12.69 -12.67 -22.28
N GLY A 631 -12.98 -13.07 -23.52
CA GLY A 631 -13.71 -12.24 -24.48
C GLY A 631 -12.86 -11.13 -25.12
N CYS A 632 -11.54 -11.11 -24.88
CA CYS A 632 -10.62 -10.21 -25.57
C CYS A 632 -10.49 -10.60 -27.06
N PRO A 633 -10.75 -9.69 -28.01
CA PRO A 633 -10.46 -9.91 -29.43
C PRO A 633 -8.98 -10.25 -29.67
N ALA A 634 -8.72 -11.21 -30.56
CA ALA A 634 -7.36 -11.64 -30.88
C ALA A 634 -6.43 -10.47 -31.26
N ALA A 635 -6.93 -9.51 -32.06
CA ALA A 635 -6.17 -8.32 -32.45
C ALA A 635 -5.68 -7.46 -31.27
N LEU A 636 -6.44 -7.39 -30.16
CA LEU A 636 -6.00 -6.65 -28.97
C LEU A 636 -4.98 -7.44 -28.15
N HIS A 637 -5.10 -8.77 -28.05
CA HIS A 637 -4.10 -9.59 -27.38
C HIS A 637 -2.78 -9.68 -28.17
N THR A 638 -2.83 -9.74 -29.51
CA THR A 638 -1.63 -9.59 -30.35
C THR A 638 -0.93 -8.27 -30.06
N LEU A 639 -1.65 -7.15 -30.01
CA LEU A 639 -1.07 -5.84 -29.68
C LEU A 639 -0.50 -5.78 -28.25
N MET A 640 -1.05 -6.52 -27.27
CA MET A 640 -0.43 -6.69 -25.95
C MET A 640 0.92 -7.44 -26.04
N LEU A 641 0.98 -8.51 -26.84
CA LEU A 641 2.21 -9.28 -27.06
C LEU A 641 3.28 -8.46 -27.78
N ASP A 642 2.89 -7.63 -28.75
CA ASP A 642 3.78 -6.67 -29.43
C ASP A 642 4.35 -5.64 -28.44
N CYS A 643 3.54 -5.15 -27.50
CA CYS A 643 4.01 -4.29 -26.41
C CYS A 643 4.98 -5.01 -25.44
N TRP A 644 4.92 -6.34 -25.36
CA TRP A 644 5.76 -7.16 -24.47
C TRP A 644 6.90 -7.91 -25.19
N GLN A 645 7.32 -7.45 -26.37
CA GLN A 645 8.53 -7.97 -27.00
C GLN A 645 9.75 -7.82 -26.08
N LYS A 646 10.62 -8.84 -26.06
CA LYS A 646 11.79 -8.88 -25.16
C LYS A 646 12.79 -7.81 -25.57
N ASP A 647 13.13 -7.72 -26.86
CA ASP A 647 13.80 -6.53 -27.39
C ASP A 647 12.84 -5.34 -27.35
N ARG A 648 13.31 -4.23 -26.77
CA ARG A 648 12.57 -2.99 -26.65
C ARG A 648 12.37 -2.26 -27.99
N ASN A 649 13.23 -2.53 -28.97
CA ASN A 649 13.21 -1.88 -30.28
C ASN A 649 12.10 -2.47 -31.19
N GLU A 650 11.72 -3.71 -30.95
CA GLU A 650 10.62 -4.42 -31.64
C GLU A 650 9.22 -4.03 -31.10
N ARG A 651 9.16 -3.28 -29.98
CA ARG A 651 7.90 -2.82 -29.40
C ARG A 651 7.34 -1.65 -30.23
N PRO A 652 6.02 -1.59 -30.49
CA PRO A 652 5.42 -0.51 -31.27
C PRO A 652 5.49 0.82 -30.50
N ARG A 653 5.81 1.92 -31.20
CA ARG A 653 5.71 3.27 -30.63
C ARG A 653 4.25 3.64 -30.36
N PHE A 654 4.00 4.50 -29.37
CA PHE A 654 2.64 4.92 -29.00
C PHE A 654 1.82 5.48 -30.19
N CYS A 655 2.43 6.23 -31.11
CA CYS A 655 1.76 6.70 -32.33
C CYS A 655 1.31 5.55 -33.27
N GLN A 656 2.04 4.43 -33.32
CA GLN A 656 1.66 3.22 -34.04
C GLN A 656 0.51 2.49 -33.31
N ILE A 657 0.55 2.41 -31.98
CA ILE A 657 -0.53 1.87 -31.14
C ILE A 657 -1.85 2.65 -31.38
N VAL A 658 -1.82 3.98 -31.32
CA VAL A 658 -3.00 4.84 -31.62
C VAL A 658 -3.52 4.55 -33.02
N THR A 659 -2.63 4.43 -34.02
CA THR A 659 -3.01 4.11 -35.41
C THR A 659 -3.69 2.75 -35.54
N ILE A 660 -3.26 1.73 -34.79
CA ILE A 660 -3.87 0.40 -34.76
C ILE A 660 -5.26 0.47 -34.11
N LEU A 661 -5.37 1.12 -32.95
CA LEU A 661 -6.64 1.24 -32.23
C LEU A 661 -7.66 2.07 -33.05
N ASP A 662 -7.25 3.15 -33.71
CA ASP A 662 -8.12 3.93 -34.59
C ASP A 662 -8.58 3.12 -35.83
N LYS A 663 -7.82 2.14 -36.31
CA LYS A 663 -8.29 1.19 -37.35
C LYS A 663 -9.33 0.22 -36.79
N LEU A 664 -9.13 -0.29 -35.57
CA LEU A 664 -10.09 -1.19 -34.90
C LEU A 664 -11.41 -0.48 -34.54
N ILE A 665 -11.34 0.81 -34.16
CA ILE A 665 -12.53 1.63 -33.86
C ILE A 665 -13.34 1.91 -35.13
N ARG A 666 -12.68 2.28 -36.24
CA ARG A 666 -13.34 2.56 -37.53
C ARG A 666 -13.94 1.31 -38.18
N ASN A 667 -13.36 0.14 -37.93
CA ASN A 667 -13.80 -1.13 -38.51
C ASN A 667 -14.08 -2.18 -37.40
N PRO A 668 -15.21 -2.06 -36.64
CA PRO A 668 -15.50 -2.96 -35.51
C PRO A 668 -15.63 -4.45 -35.86
N GLU A 669 -15.84 -4.80 -37.14
CA GLU A 669 -15.81 -6.20 -37.61
C GLU A 669 -14.47 -6.88 -37.29
N ASN A 670 -13.36 -6.13 -37.28
CA ASN A 670 -12.04 -6.64 -36.91
C ASN A 670 -11.92 -7.03 -35.42
N LEU A 671 -12.87 -6.58 -34.58
CA LEU A 671 -12.99 -6.99 -33.17
C LEU A 671 -13.88 -8.22 -32.98
N LYS A 672 -14.64 -8.65 -34.00
CA LYS A 672 -15.55 -9.80 -33.93
C LYS A 672 -14.88 -11.16 -34.21
N SER A 673 -13.60 -11.20 -34.58
CA SER A 673 -12.85 -12.43 -34.83
C SER A 673 -12.45 -13.17 -33.54
N VAL A 674 -13.43 -13.46 -32.69
CA VAL A 674 -13.25 -14.30 -31.49
C VAL A 674 -13.08 -15.78 -31.86
N ASP A 675 -13.53 -16.20 -33.06
CA ASP A 675 -13.73 -17.64 -33.39
C ASP A 675 -13.20 -18.13 -34.77
N LYS A 676 -12.39 -17.37 -35.52
CA LYS A 676 -12.03 -17.77 -36.91
C LYS A 676 -10.56 -17.74 -37.35
N LEU A 677 -9.61 -17.33 -36.51
CA LEU A 677 -8.20 -17.22 -36.93
C LEU A 677 -7.20 -18.21 -36.31
N CYS A 678 -7.66 -19.19 -35.51
CA CYS A 678 -6.81 -20.29 -35.04
C CYS A 678 -6.61 -21.41 -36.08
N SER A 679 -7.11 -21.26 -37.32
CA SER A 679 -7.21 -22.36 -38.29
C SER A 679 -6.29 -22.27 -39.51
N LEU A 680 -5.87 -21.08 -39.96
CA LEU A 680 -5.12 -20.95 -41.23
C LEU A 680 -4.10 -19.80 -41.19
N ASN A 681 -2.87 -20.14 -41.62
CA ASN A 681 -1.74 -19.28 -42.01
C ASN A 681 -0.88 -18.60 -40.92
N SER A 682 -0.13 -19.42 -40.17
CA SER A 682 1.23 -19.10 -39.69
C SER A 682 2.11 -20.37 -39.68
N PRO A 683 3.28 -20.42 -40.34
CA PRO A 683 4.26 -21.49 -40.17
C PRO A 683 5.05 -21.33 -38.84
N PRO A 684 5.75 -22.37 -38.36
CA PRO A 684 5.71 -22.71 -36.95
C PRO A 684 6.86 -22.18 -36.10
N LEU A 685 6.59 -21.93 -34.82
CA LEU A 685 7.44 -22.36 -33.69
C LEU A 685 6.64 -22.37 -32.37
N THR A 686 6.78 -23.46 -31.60
CA THR A 686 6.17 -23.71 -30.27
C THR A 686 4.64 -23.70 -30.17
N GLU A 687 4.08 -24.76 -30.74
CA GLU A 687 2.77 -25.33 -30.43
C GLU A 687 2.51 -25.51 -28.91
N ARG A 688 1.35 -25.04 -28.44
CA ARG A 688 0.59 -25.70 -27.37
C ARG A 688 -0.90 -25.48 -27.62
N ALA A 689 -1.57 -26.57 -28.01
CA ALA A 689 -2.89 -26.55 -28.63
C ALA A 689 -4.03 -26.08 -27.70
N ILE A 690 -5.16 -25.76 -28.33
CA ILE A 690 -6.48 -25.88 -27.71
C ILE A 690 -6.57 -27.29 -27.10
N PRO A 691 -6.87 -27.47 -25.80
CA PRO A 691 -6.92 -28.79 -25.22
C PRO A 691 -8.02 -29.64 -25.86
N ASP A 692 -7.63 -30.75 -26.48
CA ASP A 692 -8.57 -31.81 -26.84
C ASP A 692 -8.99 -32.54 -25.56
N PHE A 693 -10.12 -32.13 -25.00
CA PHE A 693 -10.68 -32.73 -23.78
C PHE A 693 -11.12 -34.18 -23.99
N SER A 694 -11.11 -34.71 -25.22
CA SER A 694 -11.30 -36.14 -25.46
C SER A 694 -10.06 -37.01 -25.20
N SER A 695 -8.94 -36.39 -24.81
CA SER A 695 -7.77 -37.10 -24.25
C SER A 695 -7.72 -37.16 -22.71
N CYS A 696 -8.54 -36.36 -22.00
CA CYS A 696 -8.61 -36.39 -20.55
C CYS A 696 -9.35 -37.65 -20.08
N ASN A 697 -8.72 -38.48 -19.26
CA ASN A 697 -9.27 -39.73 -18.73
C ASN A 697 -9.90 -39.55 -17.32
N SER A 698 -9.68 -38.40 -16.68
CA SER A 698 -10.21 -38.10 -15.35
C SER A 698 -10.62 -36.63 -15.19
N VAL A 699 -11.45 -36.37 -14.18
CA VAL A 699 -11.84 -35.01 -13.77
C VAL A 699 -10.63 -34.22 -13.25
N ASP A 700 -9.69 -34.90 -12.61
CA ASP A 700 -8.46 -34.30 -12.08
C ASP A 700 -7.53 -33.79 -13.18
N GLU A 701 -7.33 -34.59 -14.22
CA GLU A 701 -6.52 -34.25 -15.40
C GLU A 701 -7.16 -33.10 -16.21
N TRP A 702 -8.49 -33.09 -16.31
CA TRP A 702 -9.25 -31.97 -16.88
C TRP A 702 -9.07 -30.69 -16.06
N LEU A 703 -9.20 -30.76 -14.73
CA LEU A 703 -8.99 -29.61 -13.83
C LEU A 703 -7.56 -29.07 -13.93
N ASP A 704 -6.53 -29.91 -14.02
CA ASP A 704 -5.13 -29.48 -14.21
C ASP A 704 -4.88 -28.86 -15.58
N THR A 705 -5.55 -29.39 -16.62
CA THR A 705 -5.54 -28.86 -17.98
C THR A 705 -6.06 -27.43 -18.03
N ILE A 706 -7.21 -27.16 -17.39
CA ILE A 706 -7.77 -25.80 -17.27
C ILE A 706 -7.15 -24.96 -16.14
N LYS A 707 -6.09 -25.45 -15.48
CA LYS A 707 -5.40 -24.79 -14.35
C LYS A 707 -6.31 -24.48 -13.15
N MET A 708 -7.28 -25.35 -12.90
CA MET A 708 -8.24 -25.35 -11.77
C MET A 708 -8.00 -26.52 -10.80
N GLY A 709 -6.84 -27.21 -10.86
CA GLY A 709 -6.48 -28.38 -10.05
C GLY A 709 -6.66 -28.22 -8.52
N ARG A 710 -6.66 -26.99 -8.00
CA ARG A 710 -7.03 -26.67 -6.60
C ARG A 710 -8.45 -27.09 -6.19
N TYR A 711 -9.32 -27.44 -7.15
CA TYR A 711 -10.71 -27.81 -6.89
C TYR A 711 -10.97 -29.33 -7.00
N LYS A 712 -9.95 -30.17 -7.22
CA LYS A 712 -10.10 -31.64 -7.36
C LYS A 712 -10.90 -32.28 -6.23
N GLU A 713 -10.47 -32.05 -4.98
CA GLU A 713 -11.16 -32.55 -3.79
C GLU A 713 -12.59 -32.01 -3.66
N HIS A 714 -12.86 -30.78 -4.13
CA HIS A 714 -14.19 -30.19 -4.08
C HIS A 714 -15.13 -30.88 -5.08
N PHE A 715 -14.64 -31.17 -6.30
CA PHE A 715 -15.37 -31.94 -7.30
C PHE A 715 -15.61 -33.38 -6.86
N ALA A 716 -14.61 -34.04 -6.27
CA ALA A 716 -14.74 -35.38 -5.71
C ALA A 716 -15.74 -35.43 -4.54
N ALA A 717 -15.70 -34.47 -3.61
CA ALA A 717 -16.67 -34.35 -2.52
C ALA A 717 -18.09 -34.07 -3.01
N GLY A 718 -18.23 -33.35 -4.14
CA GLY A 718 -19.51 -33.06 -4.79
C GLY A 718 -20.04 -34.14 -5.73
N GLY A 719 -19.41 -35.32 -5.82
CA GLY A 719 -19.88 -36.44 -6.65
C GLY A 719 -19.45 -36.41 -8.12
N TYR A 720 -18.60 -35.46 -8.53
CA TYR A 720 -18.13 -35.31 -9.91
C TYR A 720 -16.89 -36.18 -10.17
N TYR A 721 -17.07 -37.51 -10.16
CA TYR A 721 -15.98 -38.47 -10.37
C TYR A 721 -15.63 -38.72 -11.85
N THR A 722 -16.52 -38.36 -12.79
CA THR A 722 -16.34 -38.63 -14.22
C THR A 722 -16.57 -37.37 -15.05
N LEU A 723 -15.94 -37.28 -16.23
CA LEU A 723 -16.21 -36.19 -17.18
C LEU A 723 -17.66 -36.18 -17.65
N GLY A 724 -18.35 -37.33 -17.65
CA GLY A 724 -19.80 -37.40 -17.90
C GLY A 724 -20.63 -36.64 -16.86
N HIS A 725 -20.27 -36.72 -15.58
CA HIS A 725 -20.92 -35.91 -14.53
C HIS A 725 -20.60 -34.42 -14.72
N VAL A 726 -19.35 -34.10 -15.02
CA VAL A 726 -18.90 -32.71 -15.25
C VAL A 726 -19.61 -32.07 -16.46
N ILE A 727 -19.83 -32.82 -17.53
CA ILE A 727 -20.55 -32.36 -18.75
C ILE A 727 -22.02 -31.99 -18.43
N SER A 728 -22.66 -32.58 -17.42
CA SER A 728 -24.05 -32.24 -17.05
C SER A 728 -24.18 -31.05 -16.09
N MET A 729 -23.07 -30.58 -15.50
CA MET A 729 -23.01 -29.56 -14.46
C MET A 729 -23.57 -28.18 -14.88
N LYS A 730 -24.32 -27.52 -14.00
CA LYS A 730 -24.89 -26.17 -14.19
C LYS A 730 -24.15 -25.12 -13.35
N GLN A 731 -24.37 -23.83 -13.63
CA GLN A 731 -23.67 -22.73 -12.95
C GLN A 731 -23.83 -22.77 -11.41
N GLY A 732 -25.04 -23.09 -10.93
CA GLY A 732 -25.32 -23.21 -9.49
C GLY A 732 -24.65 -24.41 -8.81
N ASP A 733 -24.23 -25.43 -9.57
CA ASP A 733 -23.47 -26.55 -9.01
C ASP A 733 -22.06 -26.12 -8.64
N ILE A 734 -21.37 -25.38 -9.51
CA ILE A 734 -20.02 -24.88 -9.27
C ILE A 734 -19.97 -24.01 -7.99
N GLN A 735 -21.02 -23.22 -7.74
CA GLN A 735 -21.14 -22.43 -6.50
C GLN A 735 -21.30 -23.31 -5.25
N ARG A 736 -22.06 -24.41 -5.36
CA ARG A 736 -22.21 -25.40 -4.28
C ARG A 736 -20.93 -26.21 -4.03
N LEU A 737 -20.07 -26.34 -5.03
CA LEU A 737 -18.71 -26.91 -4.90
C LEU A 737 -17.70 -25.94 -4.24
N GLY A 738 -18.13 -24.86 -3.59
CA GLY A 738 -17.25 -23.94 -2.87
C GLY A 738 -16.36 -23.05 -3.75
N VAL A 739 -16.59 -23.01 -5.07
CA VAL A 739 -15.85 -22.15 -6.00
C VAL A 739 -16.38 -20.70 -5.90
N THR A 740 -15.91 -19.95 -4.92
CA THR A 740 -16.40 -18.58 -4.64
C THR A 740 -15.96 -17.53 -5.66
N LEU A 741 -14.81 -17.71 -6.31
CA LEU A 741 -14.24 -16.75 -7.26
C LEU A 741 -14.96 -16.83 -8.62
N MET A 742 -15.67 -15.76 -8.99
CA MET A 742 -16.45 -15.69 -10.24
C MET A 742 -15.63 -16.02 -11.50
N GLY A 743 -14.38 -15.54 -11.61
CA GLY A 743 -13.49 -15.87 -12.71
C GLY A 743 -13.19 -17.37 -12.82
N HIS A 744 -13.03 -18.06 -11.69
CA HIS A 744 -12.86 -19.53 -11.67
C HIS A 744 -14.17 -20.25 -12.02
N GLN A 745 -15.31 -19.80 -11.50
CA GLN A 745 -16.61 -20.36 -11.88
C GLN A 745 -16.83 -20.29 -13.40
N LYS A 746 -16.55 -19.12 -13.98
CA LYS A 746 -16.70 -18.83 -15.40
C LYS A 746 -15.74 -19.70 -16.24
N LYS A 747 -14.47 -19.81 -15.85
CA LYS A 747 -13.46 -20.65 -16.52
C LYS A 747 -13.86 -22.14 -16.54
N ILE A 748 -14.34 -22.67 -15.41
CA ILE A 748 -14.84 -24.04 -15.28
C ILE A 748 -16.06 -24.25 -16.20
N MET A 749 -17.06 -23.38 -16.13
CA MET A 749 -18.27 -23.48 -16.95
C MET A 749 -17.98 -23.35 -18.46
N THR A 750 -17.07 -22.47 -18.88
CA THR A 750 -16.64 -22.36 -20.28
C THR A 750 -16.01 -23.67 -20.77
N SER A 751 -15.19 -24.34 -19.95
CA SER A 751 -14.64 -25.65 -20.33
C SER A 751 -15.70 -26.75 -20.40
N VAL A 752 -16.70 -26.74 -19.49
CA VAL A 752 -17.87 -27.64 -19.57
C VAL A 752 -18.65 -27.42 -20.88
N GLN A 753 -18.82 -26.17 -21.31
CA GLN A 753 -19.48 -25.83 -22.58
C GLN A 753 -18.67 -26.30 -23.80
N LEU A 754 -17.34 -26.17 -23.77
CA LEU A 754 -16.46 -26.70 -24.83
C LEU A 754 -16.54 -28.23 -24.92
N MET A 755 -16.55 -28.95 -23.79
CA MET A 755 -16.75 -30.40 -23.78
C MET A 755 -18.11 -30.81 -24.34
N ARG A 756 -19.19 -30.07 -24.03
CA ARG A 756 -20.52 -30.30 -24.65
C ARG A 756 -20.47 -30.15 -26.17
N ALA A 757 -19.83 -29.10 -26.69
CA ALA A 757 -19.71 -28.87 -28.12
C ALA A 757 -18.90 -29.97 -28.82
N GLN A 758 -17.82 -30.45 -28.20
CA GLN A 758 -17.02 -31.57 -28.72
C GLN A 758 -17.79 -32.90 -28.76
N VAL A 759 -18.65 -33.16 -27.77
CA VAL A 759 -19.51 -34.36 -27.77
C VAL A 759 -20.64 -34.27 -28.80
N LEU A 760 -21.26 -33.10 -28.98
CA LEU A 760 -22.26 -32.85 -30.02
C LEU A 760 -21.69 -33.00 -31.44
N ASN A 761 -20.46 -32.57 -31.68
CA ASN A 761 -19.80 -32.73 -32.98
C ASN A 761 -19.38 -34.18 -33.29
N LYS A 762 -19.29 -35.07 -32.29
CA LYS A 762 -18.99 -36.51 -32.49
C LYS A 762 -20.23 -37.39 -32.67
N SER A 763 -21.46 -36.84 -32.52
CA SER A 763 -22.71 -37.63 -32.56
C SER A 763 -23.53 -37.50 -33.85
N VAL A 764 -23.02 -36.80 -34.87
CA VAL A 764 -23.62 -36.75 -36.22
C VAL A 764 -22.79 -37.61 -37.18
N PRO A 765 -23.30 -38.77 -37.65
CA PRO A 765 -22.67 -39.49 -38.75
C PRO A 765 -22.73 -38.65 -40.03
N SER A 766 -21.60 -38.50 -40.72
CA SER A 766 -21.56 -37.88 -42.04
C SER A 766 -22.20 -38.81 -43.07
N VAL A 767 -23.51 -38.67 -43.28
CA VAL A 767 -24.18 -39.28 -44.43
C VAL A 767 -23.61 -38.65 -45.70
N HIS A 768 -22.79 -39.40 -46.42
CA HIS A 768 -22.39 -39.06 -47.79
C HIS A 768 -23.55 -39.34 -48.74
N VAL A 769 -24.18 -38.27 -49.23
CA VAL A 769 -24.83 -38.18 -50.54
C VAL A 769 -24.54 -36.78 -51.08
#